data_AF-A0AAX7SZT7-F1
#
_entry.id   AF-A0AAX7SZT7-F1
#
_cell.length_a   1.000
_cell.length_b   1.000
_cell.length_c   1.000
_cell.angle_alpha   90.00
_cell.angle_beta   90.00
_cell.angle_gamma   90.00
#
_symmetry.space_group_name_H-M   'P 1'
#
loop_
_entity.id
_entity.type
_entity.pdbx_description
1 polymer ?
#
loop_
_entity_poly.entity_id
_entity_poly.type
_entity_poly.pdbx_seq_one_letter_code
_entity_poly.pdbx_strand_id
1 'polypeptide(L)'
;YMIKKGGSEALLTALVKYGHTFSPNYTILIPLLHLLAKVGHKDRRIGMKAEEAGAVLLTLNLLKHSGQHARRTAACLWVIQVFCSSGKQYSCFCHQLGVKFISWRLTLKIIIAAISLNSNPNFTLILNPTLYIVIQSTLLLNSSLTSKANVCSAVSKGYISGFLWLYEDWHSKDNQDVAIAIRHALLCCLLKATDSTAGRQAFLSQGGIRLLYQTAQCLVEPSVQLMRKCLPRIPLPVTSDQSAYSFLLPGTPAFTDVSETPGKDDDLETDLNKLRLPPDPDRPKELLTQYSCFCPELSHDFQYLARGYLGCRLEQTGTNLPISRGHGLHCYSSSSSTITLVPSLTSFLFNSRGEASPCQREDEQDNEEDGTEEFYHHTIIDRLLERHGAGIPHHDPKLYCAVASKTKSIPDFSILAFPDFWGHLPPPGHQPMAPRKPNIQRQKVFEDIQRFLKTDDIINHVVFDLEDSNLQCHSDSLRFFSKFESGNLRKAVQVRRYEYDLILNPDVNSSQHTQWFYFEVSNMAADVPYRFNVINCEKSNSQFNYGMQPVLYSVKEALEGRPHWISTGTEICYFRNNFCPAQGRRRTTFYTLTFTITFKHSEDVCYLAYHYPYTYSALMAHLKILQKSVDPAKVFFKQQTLCSTLAGNSCPIVTITACPVSRRWKDLHQMRNRPYIVLTSRVHPGESNASWVMKGTLEFLCSNDLVAQSLREAFVFKIIPMLNPDGVINGTNRCDLNSKDLNRQWSKPDPLLSPTIYHTKGFLYYLNIIGRTPVVFCDYHGHSRKKNVFLYGCSIKETLWQSGSAVDTVGLKEDPGYRTIPKTLDRIAPTFSFNSCNFLVEKSRSATARVVVWREMGVLRSYTLENTYNGCNQGIYKVSGPLSLCTYKSKSKQNVMICKFHKYGHFPKIEMFSTG
;
A
#
# COMPACT_ATOMS: atom_id res chain seq x y z
N TYR A 1 -7.15 -27.57 -41.43
CA TYR A 1 -7.20 -28.70 -42.37
C TYR A 1 -6.18 -28.56 -43.49
N MET A 2 -6.30 -27.56 -44.39
CA MET A 2 -5.40 -27.34 -45.53
C MET A 2 -3.89 -27.30 -45.21
N ILE A 3 -3.48 -26.61 -44.14
CA ILE A 3 -2.06 -26.55 -43.71
C ILE A 3 -1.53 -27.93 -43.30
N LYS A 4 -2.35 -28.76 -42.64
CA LYS A 4 -1.98 -30.14 -42.23
C LYS A 4 -1.80 -31.07 -43.43
N LYS A 5 -2.35 -30.71 -44.60
CA LYS A 5 -2.27 -31.46 -45.86
C LYS A 5 -1.24 -30.87 -46.85
N GLY A 6 -0.36 -29.97 -46.40
CA GLY A 6 0.71 -29.40 -47.23
C GLY A 6 0.28 -28.26 -48.15
N GLY A 7 -0.91 -27.66 -47.94
CA GLY A 7 -1.40 -26.59 -48.81
C GLY A 7 -0.53 -25.33 -48.81
N SER A 8 0.15 -25.02 -47.70
CA SER A 8 1.15 -23.94 -47.61
C SER A 8 2.36 -24.20 -48.51
N GLU A 9 2.87 -25.43 -48.50
CA GLU A 9 4.00 -25.88 -49.30
C GLU A 9 3.64 -25.87 -50.79
N ALA A 10 2.44 -26.31 -51.16
CA ALA A 10 1.94 -26.25 -52.54
C ALA A 10 1.88 -24.81 -53.08
N LEU A 11 1.42 -23.84 -52.25
CA LEU A 11 1.39 -22.44 -52.63
C LEU A 11 2.79 -21.83 -52.77
N LEU A 12 3.74 -22.22 -51.91
CA LEU A 12 5.14 -21.81 -52.00
C LEU A 12 5.81 -22.36 -53.26
N THR A 13 5.61 -23.63 -53.58
CA THR A 13 6.12 -24.25 -54.81
C THR A 13 5.51 -23.58 -56.05
N ALA A 14 4.22 -23.26 -56.03
CA ALA A 14 3.58 -22.50 -57.10
C ALA A 14 4.21 -21.11 -57.25
N LEU A 15 4.47 -20.40 -56.15
CA LEU A 15 5.11 -19.08 -56.19
C LEU A 15 6.50 -19.16 -56.82
N VAL A 16 7.27 -20.18 -56.46
CA VAL A 16 8.62 -20.41 -57.00
C VAL A 16 8.57 -20.71 -58.49
N LYS A 17 7.66 -21.60 -58.91
CA LYS A 17 7.45 -21.99 -60.31
C LYS A 17 7.07 -20.82 -61.21
N TYR A 18 6.12 -19.98 -60.77
CA TYR A 18 5.62 -18.86 -61.59
C TYR A 18 6.43 -17.57 -61.43
N GLY A 19 7.24 -17.44 -60.38
CA GLY A 19 8.04 -16.24 -60.12
C GLY A 19 9.43 -16.23 -60.77
N HIS A 20 10.00 -17.39 -61.13
CA HIS A 20 11.33 -17.51 -61.74
C HIS A 20 11.37 -17.21 -63.25
N THR A 21 10.27 -16.77 -63.86
CA THR A 21 10.24 -16.47 -65.29
C THR A 21 10.89 -15.12 -65.58
N PHE A 22 11.60 -15.02 -66.72
CA PHE A 22 12.25 -13.77 -67.17
C PHE A 22 11.26 -12.59 -67.28
N SER A 23 9.99 -12.88 -67.58
CA SER A 23 8.85 -11.96 -67.48
C SER A 23 7.79 -12.54 -66.51
N PRO A 24 7.74 -12.11 -65.25
CA PRO A 24 6.77 -12.62 -64.27
C PRO A 24 5.33 -12.23 -64.66
N ASN A 25 4.42 -13.22 -64.74
CA ASN A 25 3.01 -12.95 -65.03
C ASN A 25 2.28 -12.50 -63.76
N TYR A 26 2.15 -11.19 -63.57
CA TYR A 26 1.52 -10.60 -62.39
C TYR A 26 0.00 -10.82 -62.29
N THR A 27 -0.68 -11.22 -63.37
CA THR A 27 -2.10 -11.62 -63.33
C THR A 27 -2.29 -12.89 -62.52
N ILE A 28 -1.29 -13.77 -62.50
CA ILE A 28 -1.28 -15.01 -61.71
C ILE A 28 -0.59 -14.79 -60.36
N LEU A 29 0.53 -14.05 -60.33
CA LEU A 29 1.32 -13.86 -59.11
C LEU A 29 0.62 -13.04 -58.03
N ILE A 30 -0.16 -12.00 -58.37
CA ILE A 30 -0.84 -11.17 -57.35
C ILE A 30 -1.88 -11.99 -56.56
N PRO A 31 -2.83 -12.71 -57.18
CA PRO A 31 -3.74 -13.59 -56.45
C PRO A 31 -3.02 -14.66 -55.62
N LEU A 32 -1.94 -15.22 -56.16
CA LEU A 32 -1.15 -16.24 -55.49
C LEU A 32 -0.46 -15.70 -54.23
N LEU A 33 0.17 -14.52 -54.31
CA LEU A 33 0.76 -13.83 -53.17
C LEU A 33 -0.30 -13.49 -52.10
N HIS A 34 -1.48 -12.99 -52.49
CA HIS A 34 -2.57 -12.73 -51.53
C HIS A 34 -3.08 -14.01 -50.84
N LEU A 35 -3.24 -15.09 -51.59
CA LEU A 35 -3.67 -16.37 -51.03
C LEU A 35 -2.61 -16.91 -50.06
N LEU A 36 -1.34 -16.85 -50.45
CA LEU A 36 -0.21 -17.25 -49.62
C LEU A 36 -0.13 -16.40 -48.33
N ALA A 37 -0.38 -15.10 -48.39
CA ALA A 37 -0.42 -14.25 -47.21
C ALA A 37 -1.56 -14.64 -46.25
N LYS A 38 -2.78 -14.86 -46.78
CA LYS A 38 -3.95 -15.27 -45.96
C LYS A 38 -3.76 -16.64 -45.30
N VAL A 39 -3.17 -17.59 -46.04
CA VAL A 39 -2.95 -18.96 -45.57
C VAL A 39 -1.76 -19.02 -44.62
N GLY A 40 -0.67 -18.37 -44.97
CA GLY A 40 0.58 -18.40 -44.21
C GLY A 40 0.46 -17.81 -42.81
N HIS A 41 -0.42 -16.81 -42.60
CA HIS A 41 -0.71 -16.28 -41.25
C HIS A 41 -1.20 -17.35 -40.26
N LYS A 42 -1.82 -18.42 -40.76
CA LYS A 42 -2.33 -19.53 -39.95
C LYS A 42 -1.32 -20.67 -39.79
N ASP A 43 -0.18 -20.61 -40.50
CA ASP A 43 0.88 -21.61 -40.44
C ASP A 43 2.10 -21.09 -39.66
N ARG A 44 2.31 -21.65 -38.46
CA ARG A 44 3.41 -21.27 -37.56
C ARG A 44 4.81 -21.59 -38.11
N ARG A 45 4.93 -22.41 -39.16
CA ARG A 45 6.21 -22.80 -39.78
C ARG A 45 6.40 -22.21 -41.19
N ILE A 46 5.53 -21.31 -41.63
CA ILE A 46 5.54 -20.81 -43.01
C ILE A 46 6.88 -20.17 -43.42
N GLY A 47 7.55 -19.43 -42.53
CA GLY A 47 8.84 -18.82 -42.82
C GLY A 47 9.96 -19.81 -43.08
N MET A 48 9.96 -20.97 -42.39
CA MET A 48 10.93 -22.04 -42.65
C MET A 48 10.65 -22.72 -43.98
N LYS A 49 9.38 -23.05 -44.24
CA LYS A 49 8.95 -23.67 -45.51
C LYS A 49 9.24 -22.78 -46.72
N ALA A 50 9.04 -21.47 -46.57
CA ALA A 50 9.30 -20.50 -47.62
C ALA A 50 10.80 -20.38 -47.95
N GLU A 51 11.66 -20.53 -46.94
CA GLU A 51 13.11 -20.55 -47.12
C GLU A 51 13.55 -21.84 -47.82
N GLU A 52 13.09 -23.00 -47.35
CA GLU A 52 13.37 -24.31 -47.95
C GLU A 52 12.94 -24.38 -49.42
N ALA A 53 11.85 -23.70 -49.77
CA ALA A 53 11.36 -23.58 -51.13
C ALA A 53 12.11 -22.53 -51.99
N GLY A 54 12.99 -21.71 -51.42
CA GLY A 54 13.63 -20.58 -52.11
C GLY A 54 12.69 -19.39 -52.39
N ALA A 55 11.48 -19.40 -51.82
CA ALA A 55 10.45 -18.40 -52.06
C ALA A 55 10.76 -17.03 -51.42
N VAL A 56 11.55 -16.99 -50.35
CA VAL A 56 11.92 -15.75 -49.65
C VAL A 56 12.75 -14.83 -50.55
N LEU A 57 13.85 -15.34 -51.10
CA LEU A 57 14.74 -14.57 -51.99
C LEU A 57 14.03 -14.16 -53.29
N LEU A 58 13.22 -15.06 -53.83
CA LEU A 58 12.38 -14.79 -55.00
C LEU A 58 11.41 -13.63 -54.75
N THR A 59 10.69 -13.65 -53.63
CA THR A 59 9.72 -12.60 -53.29
C THR A 59 10.43 -11.25 -53.07
N LEU A 60 11.65 -11.25 -52.55
CA LEU A 60 12.49 -10.05 -52.43
C LEU A 60 12.96 -9.52 -53.79
N ASN A 61 13.32 -10.40 -54.72
CA ASN A 61 13.66 -10.00 -56.09
C ASN A 61 12.43 -9.44 -56.83
N LEU A 62 11.28 -10.08 -56.73
CA LEU A 62 10.01 -9.58 -57.26
C LEU A 62 9.67 -8.20 -56.68
N LEU A 63 9.90 -7.99 -55.38
CA LEU A 63 9.73 -6.68 -54.73
C LEU A 63 10.68 -5.61 -55.33
N LYS A 64 11.96 -5.95 -55.55
CA LYS A 64 12.96 -5.04 -56.14
C LYS A 64 12.59 -4.59 -57.55
N HIS A 65 12.03 -5.48 -58.37
CA HIS A 65 11.60 -5.19 -59.74
C HIS A 65 10.18 -4.59 -59.83
N SER A 66 9.43 -4.53 -58.73
CA SER A 66 8.06 -4.02 -58.67
C SER A 66 7.94 -2.56 -58.20
N GLY A 67 9.06 -1.84 -58.03
CA GLY A 67 9.11 -0.54 -57.36
C GLY A 67 8.20 0.57 -57.93
N GLN A 68 7.80 0.49 -59.21
CA GLN A 68 6.91 1.46 -59.86
C GLN A 68 5.42 1.04 -59.88
N HIS A 69 5.07 -0.14 -59.37
CA HIS A 69 3.72 -0.70 -59.47
C HIS A 69 3.13 -1.06 -58.11
N ALA A 70 2.30 -0.15 -57.58
CA ALA A 70 1.79 -0.21 -56.21
C ALA A 70 1.17 -1.56 -55.78
N ARG A 71 0.29 -2.15 -56.60
CA ARG A 71 -0.36 -3.44 -56.28
C ARG A 71 0.61 -4.61 -56.18
N ARG A 72 1.68 -4.61 -56.99
CA ARG A 72 2.71 -5.66 -57.01
C ARG A 72 3.60 -5.56 -55.78
N THR A 73 4.03 -4.34 -55.45
CA THR A 73 4.80 -4.03 -54.23
C THR A 73 4.04 -4.45 -52.98
N ALA A 74 2.77 -4.10 -52.88
CA ALA A 74 1.92 -4.43 -51.74
C ALA A 74 1.77 -5.95 -51.50
N ALA A 75 1.49 -6.71 -52.57
CA ALA A 75 1.34 -8.15 -52.49
C ALA A 75 2.64 -8.85 -52.05
N CYS A 76 3.79 -8.38 -52.54
CA CYS A 76 5.10 -8.90 -52.12
C CYS A 76 5.40 -8.57 -50.65
N LEU A 77 5.14 -7.34 -50.20
CA LEU A 77 5.36 -6.91 -48.81
C LEU A 77 4.50 -7.72 -47.82
N TRP A 78 3.23 -7.96 -48.15
CA TRP A 78 2.32 -8.71 -47.28
C TRP A 78 2.76 -10.17 -47.08
N VAL A 79 3.23 -10.82 -48.16
CA VAL A 79 3.80 -12.18 -48.07
C VAL A 79 5.10 -12.20 -47.28
N ILE A 80 6.00 -11.23 -47.49
CA ILE A 80 7.25 -11.12 -46.73
C ILE A 80 6.95 -10.92 -45.23
N GLN A 81 5.92 -10.15 -44.87
CA GLN A 81 5.48 -10.00 -43.48
C GLN A 81 5.06 -11.33 -42.86
N VAL A 82 4.32 -12.14 -43.61
CA VAL A 82 3.88 -13.47 -43.18
C VAL A 82 5.06 -14.40 -42.95
N PHE A 83 6.05 -14.39 -43.85
CA PHE A 83 7.31 -15.14 -43.67
C PHE A 83 8.07 -14.69 -42.42
N CYS A 84 8.07 -13.40 -42.11
CA CYS A 84 8.75 -12.85 -40.93
C CYS A 84 8.03 -13.11 -39.60
N SER A 85 6.74 -13.50 -39.63
CA SER A 85 5.92 -13.68 -38.43
C SER A 85 6.12 -15.03 -37.71
N SER A 86 6.91 -15.96 -38.27
CA SER A 86 7.03 -17.34 -37.80
C SER A 86 8.17 -17.54 -36.78
N GLY A 87 7.87 -17.42 -35.48
CA GLY A 87 8.60 -18.06 -34.35
C GLY A 87 10.11 -17.76 -34.14
N LYS A 88 10.65 -18.21 -33.00
CA LYS A 88 12.05 -17.96 -32.57
C LYS A 88 13.12 -18.62 -33.46
N GLN A 89 12.79 -19.70 -34.19
CA GLN A 89 13.75 -20.46 -35.01
C GLN A 89 14.17 -19.75 -36.31
N TYR A 90 13.27 -19.00 -36.95
CA TYR A 90 13.59 -18.17 -38.12
C TYR A 90 14.56 -17.01 -37.78
N SER A 91 14.64 -16.61 -36.51
CA SER A 91 15.58 -15.59 -36.02
C SER A 91 17.04 -15.91 -36.29
N CYS A 92 17.42 -17.17 -36.02
CA CYS A 92 18.81 -17.62 -36.02
C CYS A 92 19.34 -17.84 -37.44
N PHE A 93 18.53 -18.46 -38.31
CA PHE A 93 18.95 -18.88 -39.65
C PHE A 93 19.16 -17.71 -40.64
N CYS A 94 18.28 -16.70 -40.64
CA CYS A 94 18.46 -15.52 -41.51
C CYS A 94 19.61 -14.59 -41.11
N HIS A 95 20.18 -14.75 -39.90
CA HIS A 95 21.37 -14.00 -39.47
C HIS A 95 22.61 -14.45 -40.27
N GLN A 96 22.69 -15.73 -40.65
CA GLN A 96 23.76 -16.27 -41.48
C GLN A 96 23.69 -15.83 -42.95
N LEU A 97 22.51 -15.47 -43.46
CA LEU A 97 22.28 -15.17 -44.89
C LEU A 97 22.09 -13.67 -45.23
N GLY A 98 22.09 -12.76 -44.24
CA GLY A 98 21.97 -11.30 -44.48
C GLY A 98 20.60 -10.80 -45.01
N VAL A 99 19.64 -11.70 -45.26
CA VAL A 99 18.34 -11.45 -45.90
C VAL A 99 17.45 -10.45 -45.12
N LYS A 100 17.52 -10.46 -43.79
CA LYS A 100 16.77 -9.51 -42.93
C LYS A 100 17.24 -8.06 -43.10
N PHE A 101 18.53 -7.87 -43.37
CA PHE A 101 19.11 -6.54 -43.56
C PHE A 101 18.74 -5.94 -44.92
N ILE A 102 18.64 -6.78 -45.95
CA ILE A 102 18.19 -6.41 -47.30
C ILE A 102 16.72 -6.00 -47.28
N SER A 103 15.86 -6.77 -46.59
CA SER A 103 14.45 -6.42 -46.40
C SER A 103 14.28 -5.05 -45.73
N TRP A 104 15.07 -4.71 -44.71
CA TRP A 104 14.98 -3.42 -44.04
C TRP A 104 15.39 -2.22 -44.92
N ARG A 105 16.56 -2.29 -45.55
CA ARG A 105 17.04 -1.21 -46.45
C ARG A 105 16.10 -1.01 -47.64
N LEU A 106 15.60 -2.11 -48.20
CA LEU A 106 14.63 -2.07 -49.30
C LEU A 106 13.29 -1.51 -48.83
N THR A 107 12.79 -1.90 -47.66
CA THR A 107 11.54 -1.39 -47.09
C THR A 107 11.62 0.10 -46.75
N LEU A 108 12.73 0.57 -46.15
CA LEU A 108 12.93 2.00 -45.88
C LEU A 108 13.06 2.81 -47.18
N LYS A 109 13.77 2.28 -48.19
CA LYS A 109 13.85 2.89 -49.53
C LYS A 109 12.49 2.94 -50.23
N ILE A 110 11.67 1.89 -50.10
CA ILE A 110 10.30 1.85 -50.64
C ILE A 110 9.40 2.87 -49.93
N ILE A 111 9.49 2.97 -48.60
CA ILE A 111 8.76 3.99 -47.83
C ILE A 111 9.18 5.40 -48.27
N ILE A 112 10.49 5.68 -48.34
CA ILE A 112 11.01 6.99 -48.77
C ILE A 112 10.62 7.30 -50.22
N ALA A 113 10.74 6.35 -51.15
CA ALA A 113 10.34 6.53 -52.55
C ALA A 113 8.82 6.73 -52.71
N ALA A 114 8.01 6.02 -51.93
CA ALA A 114 6.56 6.20 -51.89
C ALA A 114 6.16 7.57 -51.32
N ILE A 115 6.96 8.13 -50.40
CA ILE A 115 6.78 9.48 -49.85
C ILE A 115 7.21 10.56 -50.85
N SER A 116 8.33 10.39 -51.56
CA SER A 116 8.81 11.37 -52.56
C SER A 116 7.84 11.55 -53.73
N LEU A 117 7.10 10.50 -54.11
CA LEU A 117 6.01 10.55 -55.10
C LEU A 117 4.80 11.40 -54.66
N ASN A 118 4.70 11.74 -53.38
CA ASN A 118 3.54 12.40 -52.75
C ASN A 118 3.73 13.92 -52.57
N SER A 119 4.74 14.53 -53.20
CA SER A 119 5.08 15.96 -53.07
C SER A 119 4.24 16.89 -53.97
N ASN A 120 3.12 16.41 -54.53
CA ASN A 120 2.35 17.11 -55.56
C ASN A 120 0.92 17.42 -55.05
N PRO A 121 0.48 18.70 -54.98
CA PRO A 121 -0.68 19.10 -54.17
C PRO A 121 -2.08 18.77 -54.73
N ASN A 122 -2.21 18.06 -55.86
CA ASN A 122 -3.47 17.96 -56.62
C ASN A 122 -4.12 16.57 -56.73
N PHE A 123 -4.01 15.67 -55.75
CA PHE A 123 -4.60 14.33 -55.89
C PHE A 123 -5.47 13.86 -54.71
N THR A 124 -6.76 14.16 -54.81
CA THR A 124 -7.83 13.68 -53.91
C THR A 124 -8.36 12.27 -54.28
N LEU A 125 -7.66 11.49 -55.12
CA LEU A 125 -8.18 10.19 -55.62
C LEU A 125 -7.17 9.03 -55.72
N ILE A 126 -5.98 9.12 -55.12
CA ILE A 126 -4.97 8.03 -55.05
C ILE A 126 -4.67 7.65 -53.58
N LEU A 127 -5.71 7.55 -52.77
CA LEU A 127 -5.57 7.29 -51.32
C LEU A 127 -5.42 5.81 -50.94
N ASN A 128 -5.56 4.86 -51.86
CA ASN A 128 -5.66 3.43 -51.51
C ASN A 128 -4.37 2.60 -51.70
N PRO A 129 -3.62 2.67 -52.81
CA PRO A 129 -2.50 1.75 -53.03
C PRO A 129 -1.21 2.14 -52.29
N THR A 130 -0.84 3.42 -52.33
CA THR A 130 0.42 3.93 -51.72
C THR A 130 0.35 3.93 -50.20
N LEU A 131 -0.78 4.35 -49.62
CA LEU A 131 -1.03 4.27 -48.18
C LEU A 131 -1.00 2.83 -47.68
N TYR A 132 -1.62 1.90 -48.43
CA TYR A 132 -1.59 0.48 -48.12
C TYR A 132 -0.17 -0.10 -48.14
N ILE A 133 0.66 0.26 -49.13
CA ILE A 133 2.09 -0.13 -49.19
C ILE A 133 2.83 0.37 -47.95
N VAL A 134 2.68 1.65 -47.59
CA VAL A 134 3.38 2.23 -46.43
C VAL A 134 2.92 1.59 -45.12
N ILE A 135 1.63 1.29 -44.97
CA ILE A 135 1.10 0.53 -43.83
C ILE A 135 1.72 -0.88 -43.76
N GLN A 136 1.69 -1.64 -44.86
CA GLN A 136 2.25 -3.00 -44.91
C GLN A 136 3.77 -3.00 -44.68
N SER A 137 4.50 -2.03 -45.25
CA SER A 137 5.93 -1.83 -45.01
C SER A 137 6.23 -1.51 -43.54
N THR A 138 5.45 -0.65 -42.89
CA THR A 138 5.67 -0.30 -41.47
C THR A 138 5.31 -1.45 -40.53
N LEU A 139 4.27 -2.24 -40.85
CA LEU A 139 3.92 -3.46 -40.14
C LEU A 139 4.97 -4.57 -40.30
N LEU A 140 5.61 -4.67 -41.47
CA LEU A 140 6.76 -5.56 -41.70
C LEU A 140 7.96 -5.16 -40.83
N LEU A 141 8.29 -3.86 -40.80
CA LEU A 141 9.36 -3.33 -39.94
C LEU A 141 9.08 -3.66 -38.47
N ASN A 142 7.83 -3.47 -38.01
CA ASN A 142 7.41 -3.82 -36.65
C ASN A 142 7.57 -5.33 -36.36
N SER A 143 7.18 -6.20 -37.30
CA SER A 143 7.33 -7.67 -37.18
C SER A 143 8.79 -8.12 -37.12
N SER A 144 9.70 -7.39 -37.78
CA SER A 144 11.13 -7.70 -37.80
C SER A 144 11.87 -7.33 -36.49
N LEU A 145 11.33 -6.40 -35.68
CA LEU A 145 11.90 -5.95 -34.40
C LEU A 145 11.52 -6.85 -33.21
N THR A 146 11.41 -8.16 -33.43
CA THR A 146 11.01 -9.13 -32.38
C THR A 146 12.20 -9.75 -31.64
N SER A 147 13.42 -9.64 -32.18
CA SER A 147 14.64 -10.16 -31.54
C SER A 147 15.55 -9.03 -31.01
N LYS A 148 16.23 -9.30 -29.89
CA LYS A 148 17.16 -8.36 -29.25
C LYS A 148 18.32 -7.96 -30.19
N ALA A 149 18.80 -8.90 -31.01
CA ALA A 149 19.86 -8.65 -31.99
C ALA A 149 19.43 -7.66 -33.08
N ASN A 150 18.18 -7.77 -33.57
CA ASN A 150 17.64 -6.85 -34.58
C ASN A 150 17.46 -5.45 -34.02
N VAL A 151 17.00 -5.34 -32.77
CA VAL A 151 16.90 -4.05 -32.07
C VAL A 151 18.29 -3.42 -31.94
N CYS A 152 19.31 -4.16 -31.49
CA CYS A 152 20.67 -3.64 -31.38
C CYS A 152 21.24 -3.17 -32.73
N SER A 153 21.03 -3.94 -33.81
CA SER A 153 21.50 -3.59 -35.16
C SER A 153 20.79 -2.37 -35.74
N ALA A 154 19.48 -2.23 -35.50
CA ALA A 154 18.71 -1.07 -35.95
C ALA A 154 19.15 0.21 -35.23
N VAL A 155 19.42 0.11 -33.92
CA VAL A 155 19.93 1.22 -33.11
C VAL A 155 21.35 1.62 -33.53
N SER A 156 22.26 0.66 -33.71
CA SER A 156 23.66 0.96 -34.09
C SER A 156 23.80 1.59 -35.48
N LYS A 157 22.82 1.36 -36.36
CA LYS A 157 22.75 1.96 -37.70
C LYS A 157 21.98 3.26 -37.78
N GLY A 158 21.54 3.81 -36.64
CA GLY A 158 20.92 5.14 -36.55
C GLY A 158 19.46 5.23 -36.99
N TYR A 159 18.76 4.10 -37.19
CA TYR A 159 17.39 4.11 -37.74
C TYR A 159 16.32 4.76 -36.87
N ILE A 160 16.62 5.01 -35.59
CA ILE A 160 15.73 5.76 -34.69
C ILE A 160 15.45 7.17 -35.23
N SER A 161 16.47 7.85 -35.78
CA SER A 161 16.33 9.17 -36.39
C SER A 161 15.36 9.15 -37.58
N GLY A 162 15.51 8.17 -38.47
CA GLY A 162 14.62 7.98 -39.62
C GLY A 162 13.18 7.67 -39.23
N PHE A 163 12.96 6.93 -38.14
CA PHE A 163 11.61 6.67 -37.64
C PHE A 163 10.93 7.90 -37.05
N LEU A 164 11.67 8.74 -36.33
CA LEU A 164 11.16 9.99 -35.80
C LEU A 164 10.84 10.97 -36.94
N TRP A 165 11.75 11.10 -37.91
CA TRP A 165 11.54 11.93 -39.09
C TRP A 165 10.31 11.49 -39.90
N LEU A 166 10.17 10.18 -40.17
CA LEU A 166 8.99 9.65 -40.86
C LEU A 166 7.70 9.94 -40.07
N TYR A 167 7.75 9.78 -38.75
CA TYR A 167 6.59 10.06 -37.90
C TYR A 167 6.17 11.54 -37.96
N GLU A 168 7.14 12.46 -37.89
CA GLU A 168 6.92 13.91 -37.99
C GLU A 168 6.41 14.33 -39.36
N ASP A 169 7.02 13.81 -40.43
CA ASP A 169 6.63 14.11 -41.82
C ASP A 169 5.18 13.69 -42.09
N TRP A 170 4.80 12.48 -41.65
CA TRP A 170 3.40 12.03 -41.77
C TRP A 170 2.46 12.80 -40.84
N HIS A 171 2.90 13.24 -39.67
CA HIS A 171 2.04 14.02 -38.78
C HIS A 171 1.76 15.42 -39.33
N SER A 172 2.76 16.10 -39.87
CA SER A 172 2.63 17.47 -40.42
C SER A 172 1.79 17.54 -41.69
N LYS A 173 1.68 16.44 -42.45
CA LYS A 173 0.94 16.36 -43.72
C LYS A 173 -0.47 15.75 -43.59
N ASP A 174 -0.82 15.18 -42.45
CA ASP A 174 -2.06 14.41 -42.24
C ASP A 174 -3.19 15.26 -41.63
N ASN A 175 -3.72 16.22 -42.40
CA ASN A 175 -4.77 17.16 -41.96
C ASN A 175 -6.15 16.51 -41.75
N GLN A 176 -6.36 15.25 -42.15
CA GLN A 176 -7.63 14.51 -42.08
C GLN A 176 -7.52 13.19 -41.30
N ASP A 177 -6.42 12.98 -40.56
CA ASP A 177 -6.19 11.78 -39.74
C ASP A 177 -6.23 10.43 -40.52
N VAL A 178 -5.95 10.46 -41.82
CA VAL A 178 -5.98 9.29 -42.70
C VAL A 178 -4.72 8.42 -42.55
N ALA A 179 -3.61 8.98 -42.08
CA ALA A 179 -2.34 8.27 -41.86
C ALA A 179 -2.13 7.80 -40.41
N ILE A 180 -3.18 7.78 -39.56
CA ILE A 180 -3.13 7.28 -38.17
C ILE A 180 -2.49 5.89 -38.07
N ALA A 181 -2.83 4.97 -38.97
CA ALA A 181 -2.31 3.60 -38.96
C ALA A 181 -0.78 3.54 -39.17
N ILE A 182 -0.23 4.44 -39.99
CA ILE A 182 1.22 4.55 -40.25
C ILE A 182 1.91 5.12 -39.01
N ARG A 183 1.41 6.25 -38.50
CA ARG A 183 1.93 6.88 -37.27
C ARG A 183 1.91 5.90 -36.09
N HIS A 184 0.82 5.15 -35.90
CA HIS A 184 0.72 4.12 -34.87
C HIS A 184 1.75 3.00 -35.06
N ALA A 185 1.93 2.50 -36.28
CA ALA A 185 2.91 1.45 -36.57
C ALA A 185 4.37 1.92 -36.35
N LEU A 186 4.69 3.18 -36.67
CA LEU A 186 5.98 3.80 -36.37
C LEU A 186 6.23 3.90 -34.86
N LEU A 187 5.22 4.33 -34.09
CA LEU A 187 5.29 4.35 -32.62
C LEU A 187 5.52 2.94 -32.05
N CYS A 188 4.89 1.90 -32.59
CA CYS A 188 5.17 0.52 -32.20
C CYS A 188 6.60 0.09 -32.50
N CYS A 189 7.18 0.50 -33.64
CA CYS A 189 8.58 0.23 -33.96
C CYS A 189 9.53 0.90 -32.95
N LEU A 190 9.28 2.18 -32.65
CA LEU A 190 10.04 2.93 -31.65
C LEU A 190 9.91 2.33 -30.24
N LEU A 191 8.71 1.89 -29.85
CA LEU A 191 8.47 1.17 -28.59
C LEU A 191 9.34 -0.09 -28.48
N LYS A 192 9.44 -0.91 -29.53
CA LYS A 192 10.32 -2.09 -29.52
C LYS A 192 11.79 -1.72 -29.51
N ALA A 193 12.20 -0.74 -30.32
CA ALA A 193 13.59 -0.34 -30.41
C ALA A 193 14.13 0.20 -29.05
N THR A 194 13.26 0.87 -28.29
CA THR A 194 13.54 1.42 -26.96
C THR A 194 13.48 0.38 -25.83
N ASP A 195 13.26 -0.91 -26.11
CA ASP A 195 13.51 -1.98 -25.12
C ASP A 195 14.99 -2.04 -24.71
N SER A 196 15.89 -1.70 -25.63
CA SER A 196 17.33 -1.59 -25.37
C SER A 196 17.71 -0.24 -24.74
N THR A 197 18.73 -0.22 -23.88
CA THR A 197 19.28 1.04 -23.33
C THR A 197 19.82 1.94 -24.42
N ALA A 198 20.54 1.38 -25.40
CA ALA A 198 21.06 2.12 -26.55
C ALA A 198 19.92 2.76 -27.37
N GLY A 199 18.81 2.05 -27.57
CA GLY A 199 17.65 2.57 -28.28
C GLY A 199 16.94 3.71 -27.55
N ARG A 200 16.84 3.65 -26.22
CA ARG A 200 16.35 4.78 -25.40
C ARG A 200 17.25 6.00 -25.53
N GLN A 201 18.57 5.80 -25.47
CA GLN A 201 19.53 6.90 -25.62
C GLN A 201 19.48 7.53 -27.01
N ALA A 202 19.41 6.71 -28.06
CA ALA A 202 19.24 7.21 -29.43
C ALA A 202 17.90 7.94 -29.63
N PHE A 203 16.82 7.48 -29.00
CA PHE A 203 15.53 8.18 -29.05
C PHE A 203 15.59 9.54 -28.35
N LEU A 204 16.24 9.61 -27.20
CA LEU A 204 16.44 10.85 -26.44
C LEU A 204 17.32 11.85 -27.20
N SER A 205 18.47 11.42 -27.73
CA SER A 205 19.42 12.31 -28.41
C SER A 205 18.87 12.92 -29.70
N GLN A 206 17.88 12.27 -30.31
CA GLN A 206 17.18 12.76 -31.51
C GLN A 206 15.94 13.60 -31.19
N GLY A 207 15.75 14.02 -29.93
CA GLY A 207 14.63 14.89 -29.53
C GLY A 207 13.27 14.19 -29.53
N GLY A 208 13.23 12.86 -29.49
CA GLY A 208 12.00 12.08 -29.62
C GLY A 208 10.92 12.41 -28.57
N ILE A 209 11.31 12.73 -27.33
CA ILE A 209 10.35 13.15 -26.29
C ILE A 209 9.70 14.49 -26.66
N ARG A 210 10.47 15.46 -27.13
CA ARG A 210 9.97 16.80 -27.51
C ARG A 210 9.00 16.69 -28.68
N LEU A 211 9.38 15.93 -29.72
CA LEU A 211 8.52 15.67 -30.87
C LEU A 211 7.19 15.05 -30.42
N LEU A 212 7.23 13.94 -29.68
CA LEU A 212 6.00 13.28 -29.24
C LEU A 212 5.14 14.16 -28.33
N TYR A 213 5.73 14.96 -27.46
CA TYR A 213 4.98 15.89 -26.61
C TYR A 213 4.19 16.92 -27.43
N GLN A 214 4.77 17.42 -28.53
CA GLN A 214 4.12 18.39 -29.42
C GLN A 214 3.02 17.76 -30.30
N THR A 215 3.16 16.48 -30.66
CA THR A 215 2.28 15.80 -31.63
C THR A 215 1.21 14.89 -30.99
N ALA A 216 1.18 14.77 -29.67
CA ALA A 216 0.38 13.75 -28.96
C ALA A 216 -1.16 13.97 -28.96
N GLN A 217 -1.72 14.82 -29.83
CA GLN A 217 -3.16 15.13 -29.84
C GLN A 217 -4.04 13.94 -30.29
N CYS A 218 -3.63 13.13 -31.29
CA CYS A 218 -4.46 12.05 -31.85
C CYS A 218 -4.05 10.62 -31.44
N LEU A 219 -2.76 10.36 -31.18
CA LEU A 219 -2.20 9.03 -30.89
C LEU A 219 -1.61 8.94 -29.48
N VAL A 220 -2.45 9.27 -28.51
CA VAL A 220 -2.04 9.59 -27.14
C VAL A 220 -1.37 8.42 -26.43
N GLU A 221 -1.94 7.21 -26.51
CA GLU A 221 -1.52 6.10 -25.65
C GLU A 221 -0.13 5.52 -25.98
N PRO A 222 0.20 5.16 -27.24
CA PRO A 222 1.54 4.66 -27.56
C PRO A 222 2.62 5.74 -27.39
N SER A 223 2.29 7.01 -27.66
CA SER A 223 3.19 8.15 -27.47
C SER A 223 3.53 8.36 -25.99
N VAL A 224 2.52 8.34 -25.12
CA VAL A 224 2.70 8.43 -23.66
C VAL A 224 3.53 7.27 -23.12
N GLN A 225 3.25 6.04 -23.56
CA GLN A 225 4.03 4.87 -23.16
C GLN A 225 5.51 4.99 -23.57
N LEU A 226 5.76 5.45 -24.79
CA LEU A 226 7.11 5.64 -25.32
C LEU A 226 7.88 6.73 -24.58
N MET A 227 7.25 7.89 -24.34
CA MET A 227 7.83 8.98 -23.55
C MET A 227 8.16 8.53 -22.12
N ARG A 228 7.24 7.88 -21.41
CA ARG A 228 7.50 7.34 -20.05
C ARG A 228 8.63 6.34 -20.01
N LYS A 229 8.71 5.47 -21.02
CA LYS A 229 9.74 4.43 -21.11
C LYS A 229 11.13 5.01 -21.34
N CYS A 230 11.20 6.11 -22.08
CA CYS A 230 12.46 6.76 -22.44
C CYS A 230 12.84 7.91 -21.50
N LEU A 231 11.94 8.35 -20.62
CA LEU A 231 12.23 9.42 -19.67
C LEU A 231 13.48 9.05 -18.82
N PRO A 232 14.47 9.95 -18.69
CA PRO A 232 15.65 9.67 -17.89
C PRO A 232 15.27 9.34 -16.44
N ARG A 233 16.01 8.39 -15.86
CA ARG A 233 15.84 8.04 -14.46
C ARG A 233 16.49 9.10 -13.58
N ILE A 234 15.80 9.48 -12.52
CA ILE A 234 16.25 10.52 -11.59
C ILE A 234 16.53 9.86 -10.23
N PRO A 235 17.76 9.90 -9.72
CA PRO A 235 18.05 9.46 -8.35
C PRO A 235 17.23 10.28 -7.35
N LEU A 236 16.72 9.66 -6.29
CA LEU A 236 16.09 10.41 -5.20
C LEU A 236 17.08 11.43 -4.60
N PRO A 237 16.65 12.66 -4.26
CA PRO A 237 17.51 13.69 -3.67
C PRO A 237 17.77 13.43 -2.17
N VAL A 238 18.29 12.24 -1.86
CA VAL A 238 18.69 11.81 -0.52
C VAL A 238 20.15 11.37 -0.54
N THR A 239 20.82 11.51 0.61
CA THR A 239 22.23 11.12 0.80
C THR A 239 22.40 9.59 0.81
N SER A 240 21.39 8.87 1.30
CA SER A 240 21.40 7.41 1.43
C SER A 240 20.01 6.82 1.18
N ASP A 241 19.96 5.65 0.54
CA ASP A 241 18.75 4.86 0.37
C ASP A 241 18.27 4.20 1.67
N GLN A 242 19.13 4.11 2.69
CA GLN A 242 18.77 3.60 4.01
C GLN A 242 17.86 4.59 4.75
N SER A 243 17.09 4.07 5.69
CA SER A 243 16.34 4.87 6.66
C SER A 243 17.25 5.87 7.35
N ALA A 244 16.72 7.06 7.62
CA ALA A 244 17.37 8.06 8.47
C ALA A 244 17.47 7.59 9.94
N TYR A 245 16.75 6.52 10.29
CA TYR A 245 16.77 5.92 11.62
C TYR A 245 17.46 4.57 11.59
N SER A 246 18.40 4.38 12.50
CA SER A 246 19.11 3.13 12.73
C SER A 246 18.95 2.68 14.17
N PHE A 247 18.82 1.37 14.39
CA PHE A 247 18.77 0.75 15.70
C PHE A 247 19.83 -0.35 15.81
N LEU A 248 20.62 -0.32 16.89
CA LEU A 248 21.61 -1.35 17.14
C LEU A 248 20.95 -2.60 17.73
N LEU A 249 21.11 -3.74 17.07
CA LEU A 249 20.52 -4.99 17.51
C LEU A 249 21.30 -5.58 18.71
N PRO A 250 20.61 -6.22 19.67
CA PRO A 250 21.28 -6.95 20.75
C PRO A 250 22.15 -8.10 20.21
N GLY A 251 23.39 -8.22 20.68
CA GLY A 251 24.25 -9.40 20.43
C GLY A 251 24.99 -9.44 19.09
N THR A 252 25.12 -8.33 18.35
CA THR A 252 25.85 -8.29 17.07
C THR A 252 27.23 -7.62 17.20
N PRO A 253 28.36 -8.32 16.98
CA PRO A 253 29.58 -7.70 16.47
C PRO A 253 29.36 -7.33 14.99
N ALA A 254 30.03 -6.29 14.50
CA ALA A 254 29.85 -5.70 13.17
C ALA A 254 29.66 -6.72 12.02
N PHE A 255 28.58 -6.52 11.25
CA PHE A 255 28.27 -7.06 9.92
C PHE A 255 28.74 -8.49 9.58
N THR A 256 27.77 -9.40 9.49
CA THR A 256 27.85 -10.50 8.52
C THR A 256 26.57 -10.50 7.68
N ASP A 257 26.76 -10.32 6.38
CA ASP A 257 25.72 -10.40 5.36
C ASP A 257 25.33 -11.88 5.21
N VAL A 258 24.37 -12.35 6.02
CA VAL A 258 23.85 -13.70 5.89
C VAL A 258 22.87 -13.70 4.73
N SER A 259 23.39 -14.04 3.55
CA SER A 259 22.60 -14.41 2.40
C SER A 259 21.56 -15.46 2.82
N GLU A 260 20.28 -15.16 2.64
CA GLU A 260 19.20 -16.14 2.74
C GLU A 260 19.55 -17.32 1.81
N THR A 261 19.90 -18.46 2.40
CA THR A 261 19.98 -19.71 1.66
C THR A 261 18.57 -20.04 1.16
N PRO A 262 18.39 -20.32 -0.14
CA PRO A 262 17.11 -20.82 -0.62
C PRO A 262 16.82 -22.11 0.15
N GLY A 263 15.75 -22.10 0.95
CA GLY A 263 15.28 -23.30 1.63
C GLY A 263 15.12 -24.41 0.59
N LYS A 264 15.65 -25.61 0.90
CA LYS A 264 15.50 -26.81 0.09
C LYS A 264 14.03 -26.92 -0.36
N ASP A 265 13.83 -27.18 -1.64
CA ASP A 265 12.52 -27.52 -2.17
C ASP A 265 12.09 -28.88 -1.61
N ASP A 266 11.47 -28.84 -0.43
CA ASP A 266 10.75 -29.97 0.12
C ASP A 266 9.55 -30.25 -0.79
N ASP A 267 9.44 -31.51 -1.23
CA ASP A 267 8.33 -32.06 -2.00
C ASP A 267 7.00 -31.88 -1.26
N LEU A 268 5.93 -31.57 -2.01
CA LEU A 268 4.53 -31.51 -1.55
C LEU A 268 4.10 -32.74 -0.73
N GLU A 269 4.67 -33.92 -1.01
CA GLU A 269 4.40 -35.15 -0.26
C GLU A 269 5.01 -35.12 1.16
N THR A 270 6.15 -34.45 1.34
CA THR A 270 6.77 -34.24 2.66
C THR A 270 5.99 -33.20 3.48
N ASP A 271 5.45 -32.18 2.81
CA ASP A 271 4.59 -31.17 3.43
C ASP A 271 3.25 -31.74 3.92
N LEU A 272 2.72 -32.77 3.25
CA LEU A 272 1.53 -33.50 3.69
C LEU A 272 1.72 -34.24 5.02
N ASN A 273 2.87 -34.89 5.22
CA ASN A 273 3.20 -35.53 6.50
C ASN A 273 3.44 -34.50 7.62
N LYS A 274 4.01 -33.33 7.30
CA LYS A 274 4.13 -32.18 8.22
C LYS A 274 2.79 -31.50 8.55
N LEU A 275 1.76 -31.69 7.72
CA LEU A 275 0.40 -31.21 7.95
C LEU A 275 -0.46 -32.20 8.76
N ARG A 276 -0.01 -33.45 8.94
CA ARG A 276 -0.79 -34.52 9.60
C ARG A 276 -0.57 -34.64 11.10
N LEU A 277 0.59 -34.24 11.63
CA LEU A 277 0.91 -34.33 13.06
C LEU A 277 1.30 -32.95 13.60
N PRO A 278 0.72 -32.49 14.73
CA PRO A 278 1.20 -31.30 15.42
C PRO A 278 2.67 -31.53 15.82
N PRO A 279 3.62 -30.69 15.38
CA PRO A 279 5.00 -30.80 15.83
C PRO A 279 5.10 -30.50 17.33
N ASP A 280 6.12 -31.05 17.98
CA ASP A 280 6.48 -30.65 19.34
C ASP A 280 6.76 -29.13 19.41
N PRO A 281 6.52 -28.50 20.58
CA PRO A 281 6.82 -27.09 20.75
C PRO A 281 8.28 -26.77 20.39
N ASP A 282 8.50 -25.62 19.77
CA ASP A 282 9.84 -25.12 19.39
C ASP A 282 10.72 -24.70 20.59
N ARG A 283 10.33 -25.10 21.81
CA ARG A 283 11.00 -24.83 23.08
C ARG A 283 10.63 -25.90 24.13
N PRO A 284 11.48 -26.11 25.15
CA PRO A 284 11.19 -27.03 26.25
C PRO A 284 9.88 -26.68 26.98
N LYS A 285 9.14 -27.71 27.43
CA LYS A 285 7.83 -27.56 28.09
C LYS A 285 7.95 -26.84 29.43
N GLU A 286 9.09 -26.98 30.10
CA GLU A 286 9.40 -26.35 31.39
C GLU A 286 9.36 -24.82 31.26
N LEU A 287 9.86 -24.28 30.14
CA LEU A 287 9.81 -22.85 29.86
C LEU A 287 8.40 -22.34 29.61
N LEU A 288 7.43 -23.19 29.29
CA LEU A 288 6.06 -22.75 29.04
C LEU A 288 5.30 -22.42 30.33
N THR A 289 5.74 -22.94 31.47
CA THR A 289 5.11 -22.69 32.79
C THR A 289 5.11 -21.21 33.18
N GLN A 290 6.07 -20.41 32.67
CA GLN A 290 6.13 -18.96 32.88
C GLN A 290 4.87 -18.24 32.39
N TYR A 291 4.19 -18.77 31.37
CA TYR A 291 2.99 -18.16 30.80
C TYR A 291 1.73 -18.38 31.64
N SER A 292 1.80 -19.20 32.70
CA SER A 292 0.70 -19.37 33.66
C SER A 292 0.25 -18.07 34.31
N CYS A 293 1.17 -17.11 34.49
CA CYS A 293 0.85 -15.79 35.03
C CYS A 293 -0.17 -15.02 34.17
N PHE A 294 -0.27 -15.33 32.86
CA PHE A 294 -1.24 -14.73 31.95
C PHE A 294 -2.60 -15.39 31.99
N CYS A 295 -2.83 -16.39 32.85
CA CYS A 295 -4.14 -17.01 33.08
C CYS A 295 -4.61 -16.79 34.53
N PRO A 296 -4.71 -15.54 35.02
CA PRO A 296 -5.13 -15.25 36.39
C PRO A 296 -6.52 -15.81 36.73
N GLU A 297 -7.40 -15.96 35.74
CA GLU A 297 -8.72 -16.58 35.88
C GLU A 297 -8.69 -18.05 36.31
N LEU A 298 -7.55 -18.75 36.12
CA LEU A 298 -7.39 -20.14 36.55
C LEU A 298 -6.93 -20.25 38.01
N SER A 299 -6.18 -19.27 38.50
CA SER A 299 -5.47 -19.32 39.79
C SER A 299 -6.02 -18.38 40.86
N HIS A 300 -6.67 -17.27 40.49
CA HIS A 300 -7.17 -16.32 41.47
C HIS A 300 -8.47 -16.83 42.11
N ASP A 301 -8.52 -16.85 43.44
CA ASP A 301 -9.76 -17.02 44.21
C ASP A 301 -10.58 -15.72 44.30
N PHE A 302 -10.28 -14.73 43.43
CA PHE A 302 -10.92 -13.41 43.36
C PHE A 302 -10.95 -12.65 44.72
N GLN A 303 -10.05 -12.99 45.64
CA GLN A 303 -9.97 -12.39 46.97
C GLN A 303 -9.47 -10.93 46.94
N TYR A 304 -8.63 -10.57 45.95
CA TYR A 304 -7.96 -9.28 45.87
C TYR A 304 -8.78 -8.12 45.29
N LEU A 305 -9.87 -8.39 44.55
CA LEU A 305 -10.71 -7.32 43.99
C LEU A 305 -11.49 -6.53 45.06
N ALA A 306 -11.62 -7.08 46.29
CA ALA A 306 -12.30 -6.41 47.40
C ALA A 306 -11.37 -5.60 48.32
N ARG A 307 -10.05 -5.86 48.34
CA ARG A 307 -9.11 -5.24 49.30
C ARG A 307 -8.23 -4.13 48.71
N GLY A 308 -8.10 -4.04 47.38
CA GLY A 308 -7.25 -3.05 46.72
C GLY A 308 -7.79 -1.61 46.67
N TYR A 309 -9.02 -1.36 47.15
CA TYR A 309 -9.67 -0.04 47.08
C TYR A 309 -9.83 0.67 48.44
N LEU A 310 -9.26 0.13 49.53
CA LEU A 310 -9.21 0.82 50.84
C LEU A 310 -7.80 1.20 51.31
N GLY A 311 -6.76 1.00 50.50
CA GLY A 311 -5.37 1.30 50.85
C GLY A 311 -4.86 2.65 50.32
N CYS A 312 -5.61 3.73 50.55
CA CYS A 312 -5.12 5.12 50.47
C CYS A 312 -6.06 6.01 51.28
N ARG A 313 -6.01 5.87 52.61
CA ARG A 313 -6.43 6.90 53.54
C ARG A 313 -5.24 7.17 54.45
N LEU A 314 -4.57 8.29 54.20
CA LEU A 314 -3.77 8.96 55.20
C LEU A 314 -4.69 9.30 56.38
N GLU A 315 -4.19 9.02 57.58
CA GLU A 315 -4.78 9.38 58.86
C GLU A 315 -4.91 10.90 58.95
N GLN A 316 -6.13 11.42 59.08
CA GLN A 316 -6.37 12.65 59.84
C GLN A 316 -7.66 12.53 60.63
N THR A 317 -7.51 12.82 61.91
CA THR A 317 -8.49 12.89 62.98
C THR A 317 -9.56 13.94 62.70
N GLY A 318 -10.76 13.71 63.23
CA GLY A 318 -12.00 14.33 62.76
C GLY A 318 -12.26 15.78 63.15
N THR A 319 -13.31 16.33 62.54
CA THR A 319 -14.36 17.14 63.18
C THR A 319 -15.53 17.31 62.19
N ASN A 320 -16.75 17.35 62.74
CA ASN A 320 -18.04 17.36 62.05
C ASN A 320 -18.45 18.75 61.50
N LEU A 321 -19.49 18.74 60.63
CA LEU A 321 -20.54 19.77 60.34
C LEU A 321 -20.60 20.35 58.89
N PRO A 322 -21.79 20.77 58.40
CA PRO A 322 -22.40 20.16 57.20
C PRO A 322 -22.75 21.10 56.02
N ILE A 323 -23.03 20.46 54.89
CA ILE A 323 -24.02 20.74 53.81
C ILE A 323 -24.45 22.20 53.58
N SER A 324 -24.32 22.66 52.33
CA SER A 324 -25.28 23.58 51.72
C SER A 324 -25.38 23.40 50.19
N ARG A 325 -26.64 23.39 49.72
CA ARG A 325 -27.11 23.33 48.33
C ARG A 325 -27.22 24.75 47.76
N GLY A 326 -27.11 24.88 46.43
CA GLY A 326 -28.04 25.74 45.68
C GLY A 326 -27.47 26.59 44.55
N HIS A 327 -28.11 26.42 43.38
CA HIS A 327 -28.38 27.41 42.32
C HIS A 327 -27.18 28.01 41.55
N GLY A 328 -27.20 28.21 40.23
CA GLY A 328 -28.29 28.32 39.27
C GLY A 328 -28.12 29.63 38.49
N LEU A 329 -27.79 29.51 37.19
CA LEU A 329 -27.90 30.48 36.09
C LEU A 329 -27.54 31.97 36.31
N HIS A 330 -26.69 32.52 35.43
CA HIS A 330 -27.16 33.51 34.43
C HIS A 330 -26.12 33.80 33.34
N CYS A 331 -26.62 33.87 32.10
CA CYS A 331 -25.91 34.31 30.90
C CYS A 331 -25.67 35.82 30.92
N TYR A 332 -24.52 36.26 30.38
CA TYR A 332 -24.37 37.57 29.75
C TYR A 332 -23.63 37.43 28.42
N SER A 333 -24.14 38.17 27.44
CA SER A 333 -23.74 38.19 26.04
C SER A 333 -22.60 39.15 25.74
N SER A 334 -21.87 38.80 24.67
CA SER A 334 -21.19 39.67 23.70
C SER A 334 -20.06 40.59 24.17
N SER A 335 -18.85 40.31 23.69
CA SER A 335 -18.10 41.27 22.85
C SER A 335 -17.09 40.52 21.98
N SER A 336 -17.13 40.84 20.69
CA SER A 336 -16.13 40.45 19.70
C SER A 336 -14.80 41.13 20.02
N SER A 337 -13.75 40.34 20.17
CA SER A 337 -12.38 40.81 20.08
C SER A 337 -11.55 39.77 19.34
N THR A 338 -11.18 40.15 18.12
CA THR A 338 -10.22 39.46 17.26
C THR A 338 -8.88 39.42 18.00
N ILE A 339 -8.49 38.25 18.48
CA ILE A 339 -7.16 38.03 19.08
C ILE A 339 -6.29 37.32 18.06
N THR A 340 -5.30 38.06 17.55
CA THR A 340 -4.11 37.57 16.86
C THR A 340 -3.33 36.67 17.83
N LEU A 341 -3.17 35.38 17.49
CA LEU A 341 -2.47 34.40 18.33
C LEU A 341 -1.27 33.79 17.57
N VAL A 342 -0.10 34.31 17.96
CA VAL A 342 1.22 33.69 18.23
C VAL A 342 1.75 32.57 17.29
N PRO A 343 3.00 32.70 16.77
CA PRO A 343 3.72 31.63 16.08
C PRO A 343 4.01 30.43 17.01
N SER A 344 3.75 29.22 16.51
CA SER A 344 4.13 27.90 17.05
C SER A 344 3.79 27.62 18.53
N LEU A 345 2.60 27.05 18.76
CA LEU A 345 2.26 26.29 19.98
C LEU A 345 3.11 25.01 20.17
N THR A 346 3.95 24.65 19.19
CA THR A 346 4.73 23.40 19.15
C THR A 346 5.99 23.40 20.02
N SER A 347 6.49 24.53 20.51
CA SER A 347 7.77 24.60 21.25
C SER A 347 7.69 24.41 22.77
N PHE A 348 6.51 24.18 23.36
CA PHE A 348 6.33 24.25 24.83
C PHE A 348 5.97 22.94 25.52
N LEU A 349 6.10 21.77 24.87
CA LEU A 349 5.56 20.54 25.44
C LEU A 349 6.47 19.78 26.42
N PHE A 350 7.77 20.05 26.52
CA PHE A 350 8.63 19.50 27.58
C PHE A 350 9.86 20.38 27.84
N ASN A 351 9.74 21.39 28.70
CA ASN A 351 10.89 21.99 29.38
C ASN A 351 10.73 21.81 30.89
N SER A 352 10.96 20.57 31.33
CA SER A 352 11.13 20.22 32.74
C SER A 352 12.05 19.01 32.83
N ARG A 353 13.28 19.16 32.31
CA ARG A 353 14.44 18.38 32.71
C ARG A 353 15.60 19.36 32.88
N GLY A 354 15.91 19.66 34.13
CA GLY A 354 17.12 20.40 34.47
C GLY A 354 18.32 19.53 34.12
N GLU A 355 19.13 20.01 33.18
CA GLU A 355 20.52 19.59 33.07
C GLU A 355 21.38 20.64 33.77
N ALA A 356 22.08 20.20 34.80
CA ALA A 356 23.10 20.96 35.49
C ALA A 356 24.31 21.13 34.55
N SER A 357 24.72 22.37 34.32
CA SER A 357 26.03 22.74 33.78
C SER A 357 26.99 23.04 34.94
N PRO A 358 28.27 22.63 34.89
CA PRO A 358 29.21 22.86 35.97
C PRO A 358 29.92 24.21 35.87
N CYS A 359 30.13 24.82 37.03
CA CYS A 359 31.13 25.82 37.38
C CYS A 359 31.06 27.21 36.70
N GLN A 360 30.70 28.21 37.50
CA GLN A 360 31.65 29.26 37.89
C GLN A 360 31.26 29.79 39.29
N ARG A 361 32.25 29.85 40.17
CA ARG A 361 32.15 30.42 41.51
C ARG A 361 32.13 31.93 41.38
N GLU A 362 31.27 32.59 42.14
CA GLU A 362 31.60 33.83 42.84
C GLU A 362 30.60 34.01 43.98
N ASP A 363 31.14 34.43 45.12
CA ASP A 363 30.52 34.52 46.44
C ASP A 363 29.40 35.57 46.49
N GLU A 364 28.35 35.32 47.28
CA GLU A 364 27.82 36.29 48.27
C GLU A 364 26.75 35.66 49.17
N GLN A 365 26.73 36.15 50.41
CA GLN A 365 26.09 35.64 51.62
C GLN A 365 24.60 35.99 51.77
N ASP A 366 23.94 35.17 52.61
CA ASP A 366 22.80 35.47 53.49
C ASP A 366 21.39 35.74 52.90
N ASN A 367 20.46 34.79 53.08
CA ASN A 367 19.45 34.82 54.15
C ASN A 367 18.41 33.69 53.98
N GLU A 368 18.19 32.94 55.06
CA GLU A 368 17.03 32.09 55.26
C GLU A 368 15.80 32.97 55.50
N GLU A 369 14.72 32.78 54.74
CA GLU A 369 13.37 33.06 55.24
C GLU A 369 12.35 32.10 54.62
N ASP A 370 11.67 31.42 55.52
CA ASP A 370 10.53 30.52 55.34
C ASP A 370 9.34 31.27 54.71
N GLY A 371 8.72 30.66 53.70
CA GLY A 371 7.69 31.31 52.90
C GLY A 371 6.95 30.31 52.00
N THR A 372 5.89 29.76 52.55
CA THR A 372 4.87 28.94 51.89
C THR A 372 4.29 29.60 50.64
N GLU A 373 4.57 29.08 49.44
CA GLU A 373 3.74 29.31 48.24
C GLU A 373 3.69 28.05 47.36
N GLU A 374 2.77 27.13 47.67
CA GLU A 374 2.26 26.16 46.69
C GLU A 374 1.34 26.88 45.70
N PHE A 375 1.90 27.56 44.70
CA PHE A 375 1.12 28.06 43.57
C PHE A 375 1.10 27.02 42.43
N TYR A 376 -0.08 26.44 42.21
CA TYR A 376 -0.40 25.62 41.02
C TYR A 376 -0.10 26.41 39.74
N HIS A 377 1.02 26.11 39.08
CA HIS A 377 1.25 26.59 37.71
C HIS A 377 0.33 25.84 36.73
N HIS A 378 -0.84 26.41 36.42
CA HIS A 378 -1.65 25.99 35.27
C HIS A 378 -0.84 26.20 33.98
N THR A 379 -0.50 25.11 33.29
CA THR A 379 0.20 25.20 32.00
C THR A 379 -0.72 25.83 30.93
N ILE A 380 -0.15 26.35 29.83
CA ILE A 380 -0.95 26.81 28.67
C ILE A 380 -1.88 25.69 28.18
N ILE A 381 -1.43 24.44 28.29
CA ILE A 381 -2.20 23.24 27.95
C ILE A 381 -3.41 23.09 28.85
N ASP A 382 -3.26 23.25 30.17
CA ASP A 382 -4.38 23.17 31.12
C ASP A 382 -5.43 24.24 30.80
N ARG A 383 -4.99 25.47 30.52
CA ARG A 383 -5.90 26.55 30.10
C ARG A 383 -6.60 26.26 28.78
N LEU A 384 -5.91 25.65 27.80
CA LEU A 384 -6.52 25.24 26.53
C LEU A 384 -7.52 24.10 26.71
N LEU A 385 -7.20 23.11 27.55
CA LEU A 385 -8.10 21.99 27.85
C LEU A 385 -9.34 22.45 28.63
N GLU A 386 -9.19 23.37 29.58
CA GLU A 386 -10.31 23.97 30.32
C GLU A 386 -11.22 24.80 29.41
N ARG A 387 -10.64 25.55 28.48
CA ARG A 387 -11.39 26.48 27.61
C ARG A 387 -11.99 25.82 26.37
N HIS A 388 -11.28 24.86 25.77
CA HIS A 388 -11.62 24.27 24.47
C HIS A 388 -11.70 22.74 24.47
N GLY A 389 -11.38 22.08 25.59
CA GLY A 389 -11.34 20.63 25.68
C GLY A 389 -12.68 19.99 25.30
N ALA A 390 -12.70 19.33 24.15
CA ALA A 390 -13.84 18.50 23.78
C ALA A 390 -13.83 17.21 24.60
N GLY A 391 -14.98 16.79 25.11
CA GLY A 391 -15.14 15.48 25.73
C GLY A 391 -15.01 14.37 24.68
N ILE A 392 -13.78 13.92 24.41
CA ILE A 392 -13.49 12.84 23.48
C ILE A 392 -13.72 11.49 24.19
N PRO A 393 -14.66 10.65 23.73
CA PRO A 393 -14.90 9.36 24.37
C PRO A 393 -13.66 8.47 24.35
N HIS A 394 -13.35 7.89 25.50
CA HIS A 394 -12.21 6.97 25.69
C HIS A 394 -10.84 7.58 25.37
N HIS A 395 -10.70 8.90 25.52
CA HIS A 395 -9.44 9.63 25.40
C HIS A 395 -9.27 10.59 26.57
N ASP A 396 -8.06 10.69 27.10
CA ASP A 396 -7.68 11.62 28.16
C ASP A 396 -6.31 12.20 27.79
N PRO A 397 -6.23 13.51 27.46
CA PRO A 397 -4.98 14.15 27.05
C PRO A 397 -3.87 14.06 28.11
N LYS A 398 -4.20 14.18 29.40
CA LYS A 398 -3.20 14.11 30.49
C LYS A 398 -2.65 12.69 30.62
N LEU A 399 -3.52 11.70 30.51
CA LEU A 399 -3.11 10.30 30.52
C LEU A 399 -2.29 9.93 29.28
N TYR A 400 -2.66 10.45 28.11
CA TYR A 400 -1.89 10.29 26.88
C TYR A 400 -0.48 10.86 27.05
N CYS A 401 -0.33 12.10 27.53
CA CYS A 401 0.98 12.70 27.80
C CYS A 401 1.84 11.86 28.75
N ALA A 402 1.25 11.38 29.85
CA ALA A 402 1.96 10.56 30.84
C ALA A 402 2.40 9.18 30.31
N VAL A 403 1.73 8.67 29.28
CA VAL A 403 2.12 7.45 28.57
C VAL A 403 3.18 7.76 27.52
N ALA A 404 2.98 8.80 26.73
CA ALA A 404 3.91 9.22 25.67
C ALA A 404 5.29 9.55 26.25
N SER A 405 5.35 10.22 27.42
CA SER A 405 6.61 10.55 28.10
C SER A 405 7.42 9.32 28.58
N LYS A 406 6.82 8.14 28.59
CA LYS A 406 7.46 6.86 28.98
C LYS A 406 7.70 5.94 27.79
N THR A 407 7.22 6.33 26.60
CA THR A 407 7.33 5.55 25.37
C THR A 407 8.71 5.77 24.78
N LYS A 408 9.40 4.68 24.44
CA LYS A 408 10.76 4.71 23.90
C LYS A 408 10.71 4.66 22.38
N SER A 409 11.32 5.62 21.73
CA SER A 409 11.45 5.71 20.27
C SER A 409 12.93 5.71 19.87
N ILE A 410 13.21 5.46 18.59
CA ILE A 410 14.57 5.55 18.04
C ILE A 410 14.99 7.01 17.89
N PRO A 411 14.24 7.87 17.18
CA PRO A 411 14.38 9.31 17.34
C PRO A 411 13.76 9.73 18.67
N ASP A 412 14.39 10.63 19.41
CA ASP A 412 13.76 11.25 20.58
C ASP A 412 12.62 12.18 20.13
N PHE A 413 11.38 11.74 20.31
CA PHE A 413 10.21 12.56 20.01
C PHE A 413 9.95 13.53 21.16
N SER A 414 10.39 14.78 21.00
CA SER A 414 10.16 15.85 21.99
C SER A 414 8.81 16.55 21.84
N ILE A 415 8.11 16.33 20.72
CA ILE A 415 6.84 17.00 20.39
C ILE A 415 5.74 15.94 20.23
N LEU A 416 4.58 16.21 20.86
CA LEU A 416 3.37 15.42 20.65
C LEU A 416 2.60 16.02 19.46
N ALA A 417 2.20 15.17 18.52
CA ALA A 417 1.29 15.60 17.46
C ALA A 417 -0.05 16.02 18.08
N PHE A 418 -0.54 17.21 17.71
CA PHE A 418 -1.77 17.76 18.26
C PHE A 418 -2.98 16.80 18.16
N PRO A 419 -3.23 16.08 17.04
CA PRO A 419 -4.38 15.18 16.94
C PRO A 419 -4.33 14.01 17.91
N ASP A 420 -3.13 13.52 18.24
CA ASP A 420 -2.94 12.38 19.13
C ASP A 420 -3.06 12.80 20.60
N PHE A 421 -2.51 13.97 20.95
CA PHE A 421 -2.66 14.58 22.28
C PHE A 421 -4.10 15.04 22.55
N TRP A 422 -4.69 15.82 21.64
CA TRP A 422 -6.02 16.41 21.78
C TRP A 422 -7.13 15.37 21.63
N GLY A 423 -6.87 14.34 20.82
CA GLY A 423 -7.85 13.37 20.42
C GLY A 423 -8.75 13.89 19.30
N HIS A 424 -9.67 13.03 18.88
CA HIS A 424 -10.55 13.33 17.76
C HIS A 424 -11.89 12.65 17.87
N LEU A 425 -12.90 13.29 17.28
CA LEU A 425 -14.22 12.75 17.09
C LEU A 425 -14.36 12.15 15.70
N PRO A 426 -15.23 11.16 15.54
CA PRO A 426 -15.61 10.70 14.23
C PRO A 426 -16.20 11.80 13.34
N PRO A 427 -16.01 11.73 12.01
CA PRO A 427 -16.58 12.70 11.08
C PRO A 427 -18.10 12.88 11.28
N PRO A 428 -18.62 14.10 11.16
CA PRO A 428 -20.03 14.41 11.43
C PRO A 428 -21.01 13.76 10.42
N GLY A 429 -20.53 13.34 9.24
CA GLY A 429 -21.36 12.77 8.18
C GLY A 429 -20.66 11.72 7.32
N HIS A 430 -21.41 11.16 6.37
CA HIS A 430 -20.90 10.16 5.43
C HIS A 430 -19.88 10.78 4.47
N GLN A 431 -18.68 10.22 4.44
CA GLN A 431 -17.67 10.54 3.43
C GLN A 431 -17.68 9.45 2.35
N PRO A 432 -18.25 9.71 1.16
CA PRO A 432 -18.23 8.75 0.08
C PRO A 432 -16.81 8.61 -0.47
N MET A 433 -16.53 7.49 -1.12
CA MET A 433 -15.29 7.31 -1.86
C MET A 433 -15.15 8.37 -2.97
N ALA A 434 -13.94 8.90 -3.16
CA ALA A 434 -13.71 9.89 -4.19
C ALA A 434 -13.99 9.31 -5.59
N PRO A 435 -14.77 9.99 -6.44
CA PRO A 435 -14.94 9.59 -7.82
C PRO A 435 -13.61 9.73 -8.56
N ARG A 436 -13.25 8.72 -9.36
CA ARG A 436 -12.05 8.79 -10.19
C ARG A 436 -12.36 9.59 -11.46
N LYS A 437 -11.76 10.78 -11.63
CA LYS A 437 -11.86 11.47 -12.92
C LYS A 437 -11.07 10.67 -13.98
N PRO A 438 -11.61 10.51 -15.20
CA PRO A 438 -10.91 9.82 -16.27
C PRO A 438 -9.62 10.57 -16.64
N ASN A 439 -8.63 9.84 -17.15
CA ASN A 439 -7.38 10.40 -17.70
C ASN A 439 -6.47 11.20 -16.76
N ILE A 440 -6.74 11.33 -15.44
CA ILE A 440 -5.83 12.04 -14.51
C ILE A 440 -4.40 11.48 -14.62
N GLN A 441 -4.23 10.16 -14.59
CA GLN A 441 -2.91 9.54 -14.68
C GLN A 441 -2.15 9.95 -15.94
N ARG A 442 -2.86 10.07 -17.06
CA ARG A 442 -2.28 10.52 -18.32
C ARG A 442 -1.85 11.97 -18.22
N GLN A 443 -2.71 12.84 -17.70
CA GLN A 443 -2.40 14.26 -17.48
C GLN A 443 -1.14 14.42 -16.60
N LYS A 444 -1.04 13.69 -15.48
CA LYS A 444 0.12 13.76 -14.59
C LYS A 444 1.41 13.28 -15.24
N VAL A 445 1.34 12.28 -16.12
CA VAL A 445 2.49 11.89 -16.94
C VAL A 445 2.91 13.00 -17.91
N PHE A 446 1.97 13.70 -18.54
CA PHE A 446 2.32 14.85 -19.39
C PHE A 446 2.94 15.98 -18.58
N GLU A 447 2.47 16.23 -17.37
CA GLU A 447 3.05 17.21 -16.45
C GLU A 447 4.50 16.82 -16.05
N ASP A 448 4.78 15.53 -15.79
CA ASP A 448 6.15 15.02 -15.53
C ASP A 448 7.07 15.21 -16.74
N ILE A 449 6.57 14.95 -17.95
CA ILE A 449 7.32 15.16 -19.20
C ILE A 449 7.57 16.65 -19.41
N GLN A 450 6.57 17.49 -19.14
CA GLN A 450 6.71 18.94 -19.22
C GLN A 450 7.76 19.46 -18.23
N ARG A 451 7.80 18.94 -17.00
CA ARG A 451 8.86 19.24 -16.01
C ARG A 451 10.26 18.90 -16.53
N PHE A 452 10.39 17.87 -17.38
CA PHE A 452 11.67 17.54 -18.03
C PHE A 452 12.00 18.47 -19.22
N LEU A 453 11.00 18.89 -19.99
CA LEU A 453 11.20 19.69 -21.20
C LEU A 453 11.29 21.20 -20.95
N LYS A 454 10.61 21.71 -19.92
CA LYS A 454 10.54 23.13 -19.56
C LYS A 454 10.91 23.27 -18.10
N THR A 455 12.03 23.95 -17.85
CA THR A 455 12.60 24.10 -16.51
C THR A 455 12.42 25.51 -15.93
N ASP A 456 11.84 26.44 -16.70
CA ASP A 456 11.75 27.87 -16.34
C ASP A 456 10.95 28.14 -15.06
N ASP A 457 10.02 27.25 -14.70
CA ASP A 457 9.15 27.37 -13.52
C ASP A 457 9.57 26.47 -12.35
N ILE A 458 10.71 25.77 -12.47
CA ILE A 458 11.18 24.81 -11.48
C ILE A 458 12.09 25.48 -10.45
N ILE A 459 11.72 25.36 -9.17
CA ILE A 459 12.43 25.92 -8.01
C ILE A 459 13.40 24.88 -7.42
N ASN A 460 12.92 23.66 -7.14
CA ASN A 460 13.67 22.56 -6.49
C ASN A 460 14.36 22.95 -5.17
N HIS A 461 13.68 23.70 -4.31
CA HIS A 461 14.20 24.11 -3.01
C HIS A 461 13.83 23.10 -1.92
N VAL A 462 14.79 22.63 -1.12
CA VAL A 462 14.52 21.74 0.02
C VAL A 462 13.92 22.58 1.15
N VAL A 463 12.71 22.24 1.60
CA VAL A 463 11.99 22.99 2.66
C VAL A 463 11.86 22.20 3.96
N PHE A 464 12.20 20.91 3.93
CA PHE A 464 12.25 20.04 5.09
C PHE A 464 13.20 18.88 4.81
N ASP A 465 14.08 18.58 5.76
CA ASP A 465 14.94 17.41 5.77
C ASP A 465 15.04 16.89 7.21
N LEU A 466 14.76 15.62 7.40
CA LEU A 466 14.83 14.97 8.70
C LEU A 466 16.28 14.89 9.23
N GLU A 467 17.25 14.84 8.31
CA GLU A 467 18.68 14.70 8.57
C GLU A 467 19.40 16.05 8.71
N ASP A 468 18.79 17.16 8.27
CA ASP A 468 19.37 18.51 8.36
C ASP A 468 18.45 19.45 9.15
N SER A 469 18.88 19.78 10.36
CA SER A 469 18.12 20.63 11.28
C SER A 469 18.38 22.12 11.09
N ASN A 470 19.34 22.51 10.23
CA ASN A 470 19.76 23.90 10.03
C ASN A 470 19.12 24.55 8.78
N LEU A 471 18.13 23.90 8.18
CA LEU A 471 17.44 24.37 6.99
C LEU A 471 16.71 25.70 7.22
N GLN A 472 17.10 26.72 6.47
CA GLN A 472 16.37 28.00 6.41
C GLN A 472 15.18 27.84 5.46
N CYS A 473 13.97 27.99 5.99
CA CYS A 473 12.75 27.96 5.19
C CYS A 473 12.36 29.38 4.76
N HIS A 474 12.10 29.58 3.47
CA HIS A 474 11.59 30.86 2.97
C HIS A 474 10.21 31.18 3.57
N SER A 475 9.91 32.48 3.72
CA SER A 475 8.64 32.96 4.30
C SER A 475 7.40 32.44 3.57
N ASP A 476 7.51 32.17 2.28
CA ASP A 476 6.37 31.89 1.41
C ASP A 476 6.16 30.38 1.14
N SER A 477 7.00 29.52 1.70
CA SER A 477 6.97 28.07 1.51
C SER A 477 6.18 27.38 2.61
N LEU A 478 5.53 26.25 2.29
CA LEU A 478 4.95 25.38 3.31
C LEU A 478 6.06 24.86 4.25
N ARG A 479 5.74 24.78 5.54
CA ARG A 479 6.60 24.16 6.55
C ARG A 479 6.10 22.76 6.85
N PHE A 480 7.02 21.83 7.09
CA PHE A 480 6.71 20.43 7.37
C PHE A 480 7.37 19.98 8.67
N PHE A 481 6.74 19.03 9.35
CA PHE A 481 7.31 18.40 10.55
C PHE A 481 6.80 16.97 10.72
N SER A 482 7.66 16.07 11.19
CA SER A 482 7.31 14.65 11.37
C SER A 482 8.06 13.95 12.51
N LYS A 483 8.78 14.69 13.37
CA LYS A 483 9.49 14.13 14.53
C LYS A 483 8.52 14.00 15.72
N PHE A 484 7.52 13.15 15.57
CA PHE A 484 6.54 12.77 16.60
C PHE A 484 6.14 11.29 16.43
N GLU A 485 5.49 10.70 17.44
CA GLU A 485 5.08 9.28 17.41
C GLU A 485 4.27 8.94 16.15
N SER A 486 4.62 7.84 15.47
CA SER A 486 4.05 7.41 14.19
C SER A 486 4.27 8.36 13.00
N GLY A 487 4.96 9.49 13.19
CA GLY A 487 5.31 10.44 12.14
C GLY A 487 6.25 9.83 11.10
N ASN A 488 5.96 10.06 9.81
CA ASN A 488 6.82 9.64 8.71
C ASN A 488 6.74 10.63 7.53
N LEU A 489 7.81 11.41 7.43
CA LEU A 489 8.25 12.18 6.27
C LEU A 489 9.77 12.33 6.45
N ARG A 490 10.56 12.09 5.41
CA ARG A 490 12.02 12.27 5.45
C ARG A 490 12.45 13.60 4.88
N LYS A 491 11.86 13.98 3.74
CA LYS A 491 12.26 15.20 3.01
C LYS A 491 11.10 15.75 2.20
N ALA A 492 11.01 17.07 2.13
CA ALA A 492 10.10 17.78 1.24
C ALA A 492 10.88 18.79 0.38
N VAL A 493 10.63 18.76 -0.92
CA VAL A 493 11.26 19.64 -1.91
C VAL A 493 10.16 20.43 -2.61
N GLN A 494 10.21 21.76 -2.49
CA GLN A 494 9.35 22.66 -3.24
C GLN A 494 9.83 22.71 -4.69
N VAL A 495 9.07 22.05 -5.58
CA VAL A 495 9.39 21.95 -7.01
C VAL A 495 8.87 23.16 -7.76
N ARG A 496 7.70 23.67 -7.39
CA ARG A 496 7.10 24.92 -7.88
C ARG A 496 6.44 25.65 -6.72
N ARG A 497 5.94 26.87 -6.97
CA ARG A 497 5.29 27.71 -5.94
C ARG A 497 4.32 26.95 -5.02
N TYR A 498 3.44 26.12 -5.59
CA TYR A 498 2.45 25.31 -4.86
C TYR A 498 2.57 23.81 -5.12
N GLU A 499 3.77 23.31 -5.46
CA GLU A 499 4.02 21.88 -5.72
C GLU A 499 5.22 21.37 -4.93
N TYR A 500 5.01 20.25 -4.24
CA TYR A 500 6.00 19.64 -3.35
C TYR A 500 6.21 18.16 -3.66
N ASP A 501 7.46 17.77 -3.90
CA ASP A 501 7.86 16.37 -3.91
C ASP A 501 8.23 15.95 -2.48
N LEU A 502 7.58 14.89 -2.01
CA LEU A 502 7.72 14.32 -0.69
C LEU A 502 8.41 12.96 -0.75
N ILE A 503 9.34 12.73 0.16
CA ILE A 503 10.10 11.48 0.27
C ILE A 503 9.85 10.91 1.65
N LEU A 504 9.31 9.70 1.70
CA LEU A 504 9.06 8.99 2.95
C LEU A 504 10.34 8.38 3.48
N ASN A 505 10.44 8.26 4.80
CA ASN A 505 11.50 7.49 5.43
C ASN A 505 11.19 5.98 5.27
N PRO A 506 12.13 5.16 4.75
CA PRO A 506 12.03 3.71 4.82
C PRO A 506 11.89 3.20 6.26
N ASP A 507 11.43 1.95 6.41
CA ASP A 507 11.37 1.28 7.71
C ASP A 507 12.77 1.29 8.37
N VAL A 508 12.83 1.39 9.70
CA VAL A 508 14.09 1.44 10.47
C VAL A 508 15.02 0.29 10.06
N ASN A 509 16.33 0.57 9.95
CA ASN A 509 17.34 -0.39 9.50
C ASN A 509 17.10 -0.98 8.09
N SER A 510 16.26 -0.34 7.27
CA SER A 510 15.90 -0.81 5.93
C SER A 510 16.11 0.26 4.87
N SER A 511 16.15 -0.19 3.62
CA SER A 511 16.06 0.67 2.42
C SER A 511 14.74 0.45 1.67
N GLN A 512 13.75 -0.14 2.33
CA GLN A 512 12.51 -0.63 1.72
C GLN A 512 11.27 -0.27 2.54
N HIS A 513 10.12 -0.66 2.01
CA HIS A 513 8.82 -0.62 2.68
C HIS A 513 8.24 0.78 2.88
N THR A 514 8.38 1.66 1.90
CA THR A 514 7.84 3.02 1.92
C THR A 514 6.38 3.08 1.44
N GLN A 515 5.44 3.35 2.35
CA GLN A 515 4.03 3.57 2.01
C GLN A 515 3.25 4.42 3.02
N TRP A 516 3.52 4.24 4.32
CA TRP A 516 2.91 5.02 5.40
C TRP A 516 3.50 6.44 5.42
N PHE A 517 2.62 7.43 5.59
CA PHE A 517 3.01 8.82 5.85
C PHE A 517 2.11 9.41 6.91
N TYR A 518 2.70 10.25 7.75
CA TYR A 518 2.00 11.06 8.75
C TYR A 518 2.90 12.25 9.09
N PHE A 519 2.47 13.46 8.74
CA PHE A 519 3.27 14.66 8.91
C PHE A 519 2.39 15.88 9.14
N GLU A 520 2.95 16.87 9.81
CA GLU A 520 2.41 18.20 9.98
C GLU A 520 2.78 19.09 8.79
N VAL A 521 1.88 19.98 8.42
CA VAL A 521 2.05 21.05 7.44
C VAL A 521 1.54 22.35 8.05
N SER A 522 2.28 23.44 7.90
CA SER A 522 1.86 24.79 8.29
C SER A 522 2.32 25.83 7.26
N ASN A 523 2.00 27.10 7.51
CA ASN A 523 2.32 28.24 6.63
C ASN A 523 1.62 28.18 5.26
N MET A 524 0.41 27.63 5.21
CA MET A 524 -0.44 27.61 4.01
C MET A 524 -1.26 28.89 3.87
N ALA A 525 -1.57 29.23 2.62
CA ALA A 525 -2.61 30.19 2.27
C ALA A 525 -3.97 29.48 2.18
N ALA A 526 -5.03 30.15 2.64
CA ALA A 526 -6.40 29.68 2.49
C ALA A 526 -6.80 29.60 1.01
N ASP A 527 -7.61 28.61 0.65
CA ASP A 527 -8.24 28.44 -0.66
C ASP A 527 -7.27 28.31 -1.85
N VAL A 528 -5.97 28.10 -1.57
CA VAL A 528 -4.95 27.82 -2.57
C VAL A 528 -4.77 26.30 -2.73
N PRO A 529 -4.75 25.76 -3.97
CA PRO A 529 -4.47 24.36 -4.22
C PRO A 529 -2.97 24.06 -4.14
N TYR A 530 -2.57 23.23 -3.18
CA TYR A 530 -1.21 22.72 -3.03
C TYR A 530 -1.13 21.27 -3.51
N ARG A 531 -0.24 20.99 -4.46
CA ARG A 531 0.03 19.64 -4.97
C ARG A 531 1.14 18.97 -4.18
N PHE A 532 0.89 17.77 -3.69
CA PHE A 532 1.87 16.91 -3.03
C PHE A 532 2.11 15.66 -3.87
N ASN A 533 3.37 15.33 -4.10
CA ASN A 533 3.81 14.14 -4.83
C ASN A 533 4.68 13.28 -3.91
N VAL A 534 4.17 12.17 -3.38
CA VAL A 534 5.00 11.20 -2.64
C VAL A 534 5.72 10.31 -3.64
N ILE A 535 7.02 10.54 -3.87
CA ILE A 535 7.74 10.04 -5.05
C ILE A 535 8.47 8.70 -4.87
N ASN A 536 8.57 8.17 -3.65
CA ASN A 536 9.32 6.94 -3.36
C ASN A 536 8.46 5.75 -2.93
N CYS A 537 7.20 5.66 -3.37
CA CYS A 537 6.37 4.50 -3.04
C CYS A 537 6.82 3.25 -3.83
N GLU A 538 6.80 2.07 -3.20
CA GLU A 538 7.27 0.82 -3.82
C GLU A 538 6.16 -0.05 -4.44
N LYS A 539 4.93 0.06 -3.96
CA LYS A 539 3.84 -0.83 -4.39
C LYS A 539 3.48 -0.56 -5.85
N SER A 540 3.14 -1.60 -6.61
CA SER A 540 2.80 -1.42 -8.03
C SER A 540 1.42 -0.79 -8.28
N ASN A 541 0.58 -0.75 -7.25
CA ASN A 541 -0.76 -0.20 -7.29
C ASN A 541 -1.22 0.17 -5.87
N SER A 542 -2.22 1.05 -5.77
CA SER A 542 -2.74 1.54 -4.49
C SER A 542 -4.25 1.78 -4.53
N GLN A 543 -4.91 1.73 -3.36
CA GLN A 543 -6.33 2.09 -3.20
C GLN A 543 -6.65 3.54 -3.58
N PHE A 544 -5.67 4.43 -3.62
CA PHE A 544 -5.83 5.80 -4.13
C PHE A 544 -6.33 5.82 -5.58
N ASN A 545 -5.97 4.82 -6.40
CA ASN A 545 -6.52 4.66 -7.76
C ASN A 545 -7.98 4.19 -7.80
N TYR A 546 -8.58 3.89 -6.64
CA TYR A 546 -9.90 3.31 -6.51
C TYR A 546 -10.79 4.08 -5.54
N GLY A 547 -10.48 5.36 -5.26
CA GLY A 547 -11.32 6.27 -4.48
C GLY A 547 -10.85 6.57 -3.06
N MET A 548 -9.70 6.04 -2.64
CA MET A 548 -9.13 6.36 -1.33
C MET A 548 -8.61 7.79 -1.35
N GLN A 549 -8.69 8.45 -0.21
CA GLN A 549 -8.22 9.81 0.02
C GLN A 549 -7.29 9.85 1.23
N PRO A 550 -6.26 10.73 1.25
CA PRO A 550 -5.55 11.02 2.48
C PRO A 550 -6.51 11.63 3.49
N VAL A 551 -6.16 11.53 4.78
CA VAL A 551 -6.92 12.18 5.84
C VAL A 551 -6.19 13.43 6.32
N LEU A 552 -6.95 14.48 6.61
CA LEU A 552 -6.46 15.75 7.13
C LEU A 552 -7.10 16.06 8.49
N TYR A 553 -6.31 16.57 9.42
CA TYR A 553 -6.76 17.13 10.69
C TYR A 553 -6.34 18.60 10.76
N SER A 554 -7.27 19.50 11.05
CA SER A 554 -6.99 20.94 11.22
C SER A 554 -7.01 21.29 12.71
N VAL A 555 -5.94 21.90 13.20
CA VAL A 555 -5.85 22.36 14.60
C VAL A 555 -6.84 23.48 14.85
N LYS A 556 -7.00 24.42 13.92
CA LYS A 556 -7.98 25.50 14.05
C LYS A 556 -9.42 24.99 14.15
N GLU A 557 -9.82 24.05 13.29
CA GLU A 557 -11.15 23.42 13.38
C GLU A 557 -11.33 22.65 14.70
N ALA A 558 -10.28 22.00 15.20
CA ALA A 558 -10.31 21.29 16.48
C ALA A 558 -10.52 22.22 17.68
N LEU A 559 -9.83 23.36 17.71
CA LEU A 559 -9.99 24.39 18.74
C LEU A 559 -11.37 25.06 18.71
N GLU A 560 -12.01 25.08 17.54
CA GLU A 560 -13.40 25.50 17.35
C GLU A 560 -14.43 24.37 17.63
N GLY A 561 -14.02 23.30 18.31
CA GLY A 561 -14.90 22.21 18.74
C GLY A 561 -15.20 21.16 17.67
N ARG A 562 -14.45 21.14 16.56
CA ARG A 562 -14.62 20.18 15.46
C ARG A 562 -13.36 19.32 15.23
N PRO A 563 -12.89 18.57 16.24
CA PRO A 563 -11.63 17.81 16.17
C PRO A 563 -11.80 16.55 15.32
N HIS A 564 -11.87 16.70 13.99
CA HIS A 564 -12.15 15.60 13.06
C HIS A 564 -10.98 15.36 12.11
N TRP A 565 -10.66 14.09 11.91
CA TRP A 565 -9.97 13.65 10.70
C TRP A 565 -10.96 13.59 9.55
N ILE A 566 -10.68 14.29 8.45
CA ILE A 566 -11.53 14.30 7.25
C ILE A 566 -10.80 13.73 6.04
N SER A 567 -11.48 12.88 5.25
CA SER A 567 -10.97 12.45 3.95
C SER A 567 -10.93 13.66 3.01
N THR A 568 -9.77 13.94 2.41
CA THR A 568 -9.56 15.15 1.62
C THR A 568 -8.76 14.90 0.34
N GLY A 569 -8.64 15.93 -0.48
CA GLY A 569 -7.78 15.94 -1.65
C GLY A 569 -8.50 15.66 -2.96
N THR A 570 -7.96 16.24 -4.03
CA THR A 570 -8.44 16.12 -5.40
C THR A 570 -7.30 15.71 -6.33
N GLU A 571 -7.61 15.40 -7.59
CA GLU A 571 -6.64 14.98 -8.60
C GLU A 571 -5.76 13.79 -8.19
N ILE A 572 -6.31 12.93 -7.34
CA ILE A 572 -5.56 11.83 -6.74
C ILE A 572 -5.21 10.78 -7.78
N CYS A 573 -3.93 10.42 -7.86
CA CYS A 573 -3.47 9.35 -8.73
C CYS A 573 -2.25 8.63 -8.18
N TYR A 574 -2.14 7.34 -8.49
CA TYR A 574 -0.99 6.52 -8.16
C TYR A 574 -0.39 5.87 -9.42
N PHE A 575 0.86 6.18 -9.74
CA PHE A 575 1.46 5.76 -11.01
C PHE A 575 2.98 5.57 -10.92
N ARG A 576 3.50 4.69 -11.79
CA ARG A 576 4.94 4.45 -11.91
C ARG A 576 5.66 5.72 -12.40
N ASN A 577 6.71 6.15 -11.70
CA ASN A 577 7.50 7.34 -12.02
C ASN A 577 8.89 6.97 -12.59
N ASN A 578 9.74 7.97 -12.80
CA ASN A 578 11.12 7.83 -13.25
C ASN A 578 12.15 7.93 -12.11
N PHE A 579 11.72 8.08 -10.86
CA PHE A 579 12.63 8.11 -9.71
C PHE A 579 13.22 6.72 -9.44
N CYS A 580 14.49 6.68 -9.04
CA CYS A 580 15.19 5.46 -8.67
C CYS A 580 16.01 5.66 -7.38
N PRO A 581 16.47 4.59 -6.74
CA PRO A 581 17.34 4.68 -5.57
C PRO A 581 18.60 5.51 -5.86
N ALA A 582 19.05 6.28 -4.88
CA ALA A 582 20.17 7.21 -4.96
C ALA A 582 21.47 6.51 -5.36
N GLN A 583 21.74 5.31 -4.83
CA GLN A 583 22.99 4.58 -5.10
C GLN A 583 22.90 3.64 -6.32
N GLY A 584 21.81 3.65 -7.09
CA GLY A 584 21.69 2.91 -8.35
C GLY A 584 21.73 1.37 -8.24
N ARG A 585 21.79 0.80 -7.03
CA ARG A 585 21.93 -0.66 -6.79
C ARG A 585 20.72 -1.46 -7.30
N ARG A 586 19.54 -0.84 -7.44
CA ARG A 586 18.32 -1.49 -7.96
C ARG A 586 17.90 -0.89 -9.30
N ARG A 587 17.55 -1.76 -10.25
CA ARG A 587 17.00 -1.38 -11.56
C ARG A 587 15.53 -0.96 -11.52
N THR A 588 14.88 -0.97 -10.35
CA THR A 588 13.46 -0.66 -10.16
C THR A 588 13.23 0.84 -10.03
N THR A 589 12.14 1.31 -10.61
CA THR A 589 11.66 2.69 -10.44
C THR A 589 10.57 2.70 -9.38
N PHE A 590 10.40 3.82 -8.70
CA PHE A 590 9.34 4.01 -7.73
C PHE A 590 7.99 4.34 -8.39
N TYR A 591 7.00 4.56 -7.53
CA TYR A 591 5.67 5.04 -7.86
C TYR A 591 5.43 6.34 -7.12
N THR A 592 4.70 7.25 -7.78
CA THR A 592 4.23 8.51 -7.21
C THR A 592 2.79 8.37 -6.79
N LEU A 593 2.48 8.73 -5.55
CA LEU A 593 1.14 9.14 -5.13
C LEU A 593 1.06 10.66 -5.24
N THR A 594 0.20 11.18 -6.12
CA THR A 594 -0.06 12.62 -6.22
C THR A 594 -1.47 12.94 -5.71
N PHE A 595 -1.62 14.05 -5.00
CA PHE A 595 -2.90 14.60 -4.55
C PHE A 595 -2.79 16.10 -4.32
N THR A 596 -3.90 16.82 -4.55
CA THR A 596 -3.98 18.27 -4.37
C THR A 596 -4.88 18.59 -3.17
N ILE A 597 -4.37 19.32 -2.17
CA ILE A 597 -5.13 19.78 -1.01
C ILE A 597 -5.38 21.29 -1.14
N THR A 598 -6.61 21.70 -0.85
CA THR A 598 -6.97 23.11 -0.65
C THR A 598 -7.28 23.30 0.82
N PHE A 599 -6.46 24.08 1.52
CA PHE A 599 -6.64 24.34 2.95
C PHE A 599 -7.69 25.43 3.15
N LYS A 600 -8.57 25.23 4.14
CA LYS A 600 -9.67 26.17 4.42
C LYS A 600 -9.19 27.45 5.13
N HIS A 601 -8.12 27.33 5.92
CA HIS A 601 -7.66 28.40 6.80
C HIS A 601 -6.21 28.74 6.46
N SER A 602 -5.90 30.04 6.45
CA SER A 602 -4.53 30.53 6.50
C SER A 602 -3.99 30.37 7.92
N GLU A 603 -2.65 30.25 8.03
CA GLU A 603 -1.94 30.16 9.31
C GLU A 603 -2.41 29.00 10.21
N ASP A 604 -3.00 27.96 9.62
CA ASP A 604 -3.38 26.75 10.35
C ASP A 604 -2.17 25.81 10.52
N VAL A 605 -2.31 24.88 11.44
CA VAL A 605 -1.45 23.70 11.52
C VAL A 605 -2.33 22.51 11.16
N CYS A 606 -1.97 21.85 10.07
CA CYS A 606 -2.72 20.71 9.56
C CYS A 606 -1.84 19.46 9.60
N TYR A 607 -2.45 18.32 9.90
CA TYR A 607 -1.78 17.02 9.84
C TYR A 607 -2.34 16.22 8.68
N LEU A 608 -1.47 15.64 7.86
CA LEU A 608 -1.81 14.76 6.75
C LEU A 608 -1.31 13.36 7.03
N ALA A 609 -2.17 12.35 6.84
CA ALA A 609 -1.79 10.95 7.01
C ALA A 609 -2.32 10.06 5.89
N TYR A 610 -1.62 8.94 5.68
CA TYR A 610 -2.00 7.90 4.72
C TYR A 610 -3.40 7.36 5.02
N HIS A 611 -3.71 7.20 6.31
CA HIS A 611 -5.00 6.82 6.86
C HIS A 611 -5.05 7.25 8.34
N TYR A 612 -6.22 7.19 8.99
CA TYR A 612 -6.41 7.61 10.39
C TYR A 612 -5.33 7.03 11.32
N PRO A 613 -4.43 7.85 11.90
CA PRO A 613 -3.39 7.36 12.81
C PRO A 613 -3.96 6.64 14.03
N TYR A 614 -3.15 5.79 14.64
CA TYR A 614 -3.43 5.15 15.93
C TYR A 614 -2.08 4.84 16.58
N THR A 615 -1.68 5.67 17.53
CA THR A 615 -0.39 5.59 18.23
C THR A 615 -0.38 4.51 19.31
N TYR A 616 0.81 4.04 19.69
CA TYR A 616 0.99 3.13 20.82
C TYR A 616 0.60 3.80 22.14
N SER A 617 0.94 5.08 22.30
CA SER A 617 0.54 5.85 23.48
C SER A 617 -0.98 5.94 23.62
N ALA A 618 -1.70 6.16 22.51
CA ALA A 618 -3.17 6.15 22.51
C ALA A 618 -3.73 4.78 22.90
N LEU A 619 -3.13 3.68 22.43
CA LEU A 619 -3.54 2.32 22.85
C LEU A 619 -3.39 2.14 24.35
N MET A 620 -2.23 2.45 24.90
CA MET A 620 -1.92 2.22 26.31
C MET A 620 -2.74 3.12 27.24
N ALA A 621 -3.02 4.38 26.84
CA ALA A 621 -3.96 5.24 27.54
C ALA A 621 -5.40 4.69 27.47
N HIS A 622 -5.83 4.25 26.28
CA HIS A 622 -7.16 3.67 26.07
C HIS A 622 -7.40 2.43 26.94
N LEU A 623 -6.44 1.51 27.05
CA LEU A 623 -6.55 0.33 27.91
C LEU A 623 -6.74 0.69 29.39
N LYS A 624 -6.03 1.71 29.88
CA LYS A 624 -6.20 2.21 31.26
C LYS A 624 -7.57 2.83 31.48
N ILE A 625 -8.10 3.55 30.49
CA ILE A 625 -9.46 4.12 30.55
C ILE A 625 -10.49 2.99 30.59
N LEU A 626 -10.35 1.98 29.72
CA LEU A 626 -11.25 0.81 29.72
C LEU A 626 -11.25 0.09 31.05
N GLN A 627 -10.07 -0.17 31.63
CA GLN A 627 -9.95 -0.83 32.93
C GLN A 627 -10.67 -0.07 34.04
N LYS A 628 -10.65 1.26 34.01
CA LYS A 628 -11.37 2.11 34.99
C LYS A 628 -12.87 2.20 34.71
N SER A 629 -13.29 2.00 33.46
CA SER A 629 -14.69 2.18 33.03
C SER A 629 -15.59 0.98 33.29
N VAL A 630 -15.01 -0.21 33.45
CA VAL A 630 -15.79 -1.44 33.66
C VAL A 630 -16.24 -1.59 35.11
N ASP A 631 -17.42 -2.18 35.33
CA ASP A 631 -17.86 -2.62 36.64
C ASP A 631 -17.06 -3.87 37.06
N PRO A 632 -16.17 -3.80 38.07
CA PRO A 632 -15.32 -4.92 38.47
C PRO A 632 -16.11 -6.09 39.08
N ALA A 633 -17.37 -5.89 39.46
CA ALA A 633 -18.25 -6.96 39.90
C ALA A 633 -18.81 -7.78 38.72
N LYS A 634 -18.83 -7.22 37.51
CA LYS A 634 -19.41 -7.86 36.32
C LYS A 634 -18.37 -8.27 35.29
N VAL A 635 -17.33 -7.47 35.10
CA VAL A 635 -16.33 -7.66 34.06
C VAL A 635 -14.96 -7.83 34.69
N PHE A 636 -14.36 -8.99 34.47
CA PHE A 636 -12.96 -9.23 34.76
C PHE A 636 -12.13 -8.64 33.63
N PHE A 637 -11.47 -7.51 33.91
CA PHE A 637 -10.50 -6.88 33.01
C PHE A 637 -9.13 -6.90 33.66
N LYS A 638 -8.15 -7.53 33.01
CA LYS A 638 -6.76 -7.54 33.48
C LYS A 638 -5.80 -7.26 32.34
N GLN A 639 -5.09 -6.14 32.44
CA GLN A 639 -3.94 -5.82 31.59
C GLN A 639 -2.65 -6.36 32.22
N GLN A 640 -1.81 -7.01 31.43
CA GLN A 640 -0.47 -7.49 31.78
C GLN A 640 0.51 -7.18 30.65
N THR A 641 1.81 -7.29 30.94
CA THR A 641 2.87 -7.16 29.94
C THR A 641 3.30 -8.54 29.48
N LEU A 642 3.09 -8.86 28.20
CA LEU A 642 3.50 -10.13 27.60
C LEU A 642 5.03 -10.25 27.55
N CYS A 643 5.69 -9.19 27.09
CA CYS A 643 7.14 -9.07 26.99
C CYS A 643 7.54 -7.60 26.74
N SER A 644 8.84 -7.33 26.81
CA SER A 644 9.44 -6.10 26.29
C SER A 644 9.77 -6.26 24.80
N THR A 645 9.57 -5.22 24.01
CA THR A 645 9.98 -5.15 22.61
C THR A 645 11.48 -4.89 22.47
N LEU A 646 12.00 -4.80 21.24
CA LEU A 646 13.41 -4.53 20.97
C LEU A 646 13.88 -3.20 21.56
N ALA A 647 13.06 -2.15 21.45
CA ALA A 647 13.34 -0.85 22.09
C ALA A 647 12.95 -0.81 23.58
N GLY A 648 12.48 -1.91 24.15
CA GLY A 648 12.10 -2.01 25.56
C GLY A 648 10.74 -1.39 25.90
N ASN A 649 9.85 -1.22 24.93
CA ASN A 649 8.45 -0.88 25.16
C ASN A 649 7.66 -2.12 25.61
N SER A 650 6.56 -1.94 26.34
CA SER A 650 5.73 -3.07 26.78
C SER A 650 4.81 -3.57 25.66
N CYS A 651 4.79 -4.86 25.39
CA CYS A 651 3.76 -5.49 24.56
C CYS A 651 2.59 -5.94 25.46
N PRO A 652 1.40 -5.30 25.41
CA PRO A 652 0.32 -5.60 26.33
C PRO A 652 -0.46 -6.87 25.93
N ILE A 653 -0.87 -7.64 26.93
CA ILE A 653 -1.90 -8.68 26.81
C ILE A 653 -3.06 -8.37 27.78
N VAL A 654 -4.29 -8.46 27.28
CA VAL A 654 -5.51 -8.11 28.02
C VAL A 654 -6.39 -9.33 28.15
N THR A 655 -6.85 -9.60 29.36
CA THR A 655 -7.87 -10.61 29.65
C THR A 655 -9.21 -9.94 29.89
N ILE A 656 -10.24 -10.37 29.16
CA ILE A 656 -11.63 -9.92 29.33
C ILE A 656 -12.56 -11.13 29.45
N THR A 657 -13.31 -11.24 30.55
CA THR A 657 -14.38 -12.25 30.76
C THR A 657 -15.38 -11.74 31.79
N ALA A 658 -16.48 -12.45 32.02
CA ALA A 658 -17.43 -12.08 33.08
C ALA A 658 -16.88 -12.48 34.44
N CYS A 659 -17.08 -11.68 35.49
CA CYS A 659 -16.78 -12.11 36.87
C CYS A 659 -17.66 -13.30 37.29
N PRO A 660 -17.25 -14.12 38.28
CA PRO A 660 -18.09 -15.22 38.74
C PRO A 660 -19.27 -14.65 39.53
N VAL A 661 -20.47 -15.21 39.35
CA VAL A 661 -21.69 -14.73 40.02
C VAL A 661 -21.55 -14.78 41.55
N SER A 662 -20.87 -15.81 42.06
CA SER A 662 -20.51 -15.92 43.46
C SER A 662 -19.16 -16.62 43.63
N ARG A 663 -18.67 -16.67 44.88
CA ARG A 663 -17.46 -17.42 45.24
C ARG A 663 -17.71 -18.90 45.49
N ARG A 664 -18.91 -19.41 45.18
CA ARG A 664 -19.20 -20.85 45.30
C ARG A 664 -18.37 -21.62 44.29
N TRP A 665 -17.97 -22.84 44.68
CA TRP A 665 -17.19 -23.74 43.82
C TRP A 665 -17.80 -23.87 42.41
N LYS A 666 -19.12 -24.03 42.30
CA LYS A 666 -19.81 -24.19 41.01
C LYS A 666 -19.55 -23.01 40.05
N ASP A 667 -19.63 -21.78 40.54
CA ASP A 667 -19.49 -20.58 39.71
C ASP A 667 -18.03 -20.34 39.32
N LEU A 668 -17.10 -20.58 40.26
CA LEU A 668 -15.66 -20.55 39.99
C LEU A 668 -15.25 -21.66 39.01
N HIS A 669 -15.81 -22.86 39.15
CA HIS A 669 -15.56 -23.98 38.26
C HIS A 669 -16.11 -23.71 36.85
N GLN A 670 -17.30 -23.13 36.73
CA GLN A 670 -17.86 -22.71 35.45
C GLN A 670 -16.94 -21.71 34.74
N MET A 671 -16.50 -20.66 35.46
CA MET A 671 -15.56 -19.68 34.93
C MET A 671 -14.24 -20.30 34.48
N ARG A 672 -13.61 -21.11 35.33
CA ARG A 672 -12.31 -21.76 35.05
C ARG A 672 -12.39 -22.69 33.83
N ASN A 673 -13.58 -23.16 33.48
CA ASN A 673 -13.82 -24.03 32.34
C ASN A 673 -14.25 -23.33 31.05
N ARG A 674 -14.37 -21.99 31.06
CA ARG A 674 -14.71 -21.25 29.84
C ARG A 674 -13.64 -21.45 28.75
N PRO A 675 -14.04 -21.71 27.49
CA PRO A 675 -13.12 -21.77 26.35
C PRO A 675 -12.46 -20.41 26.06
N TYR A 676 -11.28 -20.47 25.43
CA TYR A 676 -10.45 -19.31 25.14
C TYR A 676 -10.63 -18.82 23.70
N ILE A 677 -10.67 -17.50 23.52
CA ILE A 677 -10.56 -16.82 22.24
C ILE A 677 -9.30 -15.95 22.28
N VAL A 678 -8.41 -16.11 21.31
CA VAL A 678 -7.18 -15.31 21.22
C VAL A 678 -7.25 -14.37 20.03
N LEU A 679 -7.11 -13.07 20.28
CA LEU A 679 -7.12 -12.03 19.26
C LEU A 679 -5.80 -11.27 19.26
N THR A 680 -5.22 -11.05 18.08
CA THR A 680 -4.00 -10.27 17.90
C THR A 680 -4.23 -9.19 16.84
N SER A 681 -3.45 -8.11 16.88
CA SER A 681 -3.55 -7.07 15.85
C SER A 681 -2.23 -6.35 15.65
N ARG A 682 -2.13 -5.66 14.51
CA ARG A 682 -1.13 -4.63 14.24
C ARG A 682 0.32 -5.14 14.32
N VAL A 683 0.52 -6.32 13.76
CA VAL A 683 1.88 -6.85 13.50
C VAL A 683 2.58 -6.07 12.39
N HIS A 684 1.83 -5.49 11.45
CA HIS A 684 2.34 -4.53 10.47
C HIS A 684 2.01 -3.09 10.93
N PRO A 685 3.02 -2.25 11.18
CA PRO A 685 2.83 -0.92 11.74
C PRO A 685 1.99 0.05 10.90
N GLY A 686 2.07 0.01 9.57
CA GLY A 686 1.30 0.88 8.68
C GLY A 686 -0.20 0.57 8.60
N GLU A 687 -0.67 -0.52 9.22
CA GLU A 687 -2.06 -1.02 9.13
C GLU A 687 -2.99 -0.39 10.17
N SER A 688 -3.11 0.95 10.13
CA SER A 688 -3.85 1.75 11.11
C SER A 688 -5.30 1.37 11.33
N ASN A 689 -5.98 1.00 10.26
CA ASN A 689 -7.33 0.49 10.29
C ASN A 689 -7.50 -0.76 11.17
N ALA A 690 -6.48 -1.63 11.30
CA ALA A 690 -6.57 -2.82 12.15
C ALA A 690 -6.71 -2.48 13.65
N SER A 691 -5.96 -1.47 14.13
CA SER A 691 -6.05 -1.02 15.53
C SER A 691 -7.38 -0.35 15.83
N TRP A 692 -7.97 0.33 14.86
CA TRP A 692 -9.31 0.90 15.00
C TRP A 692 -10.40 -0.16 15.13
N VAL A 693 -10.31 -1.26 14.36
CA VAL A 693 -11.21 -2.41 14.53
C VAL A 693 -10.97 -3.07 15.88
N MET A 694 -9.71 -3.23 16.31
CA MET A 694 -9.36 -3.77 17.63
C MET A 694 -9.88 -2.89 18.78
N LYS A 695 -9.83 -1.56 18.65
CA LYS A 695 -10.42 -0.61 19.61
C LYS A 695 -11.92 -0.85 19.76
N GLY A 696 -12.65 -0.97 18.65
CA GLY A 696 -14.08 -1.31 18.67
C GLY A 696 -14.36 -2.67 19.32
N THR A 697 -13.53 -3.68 19.06
CA THR A 697 -13.64 -5.00 19.73
C THR A 697 -13.47 -4.88 21.24
N LEU A 698 -12.44 -4.16 21.71
CA LEU A 698 -12.19 -3.94 23.14
C LEU A 698 -13.35 -3.21 23.83
N GLU A 699 -13.82 -2.11 23.23
CA GLU A 699 -14.93 -1.32 23.78
C GLU A 699 -16.24 -2.11 23.82
N PHE A 700 -16.54 -2.86 22.76
CA PHE A 700 -17.72 -3.74 22.73
C PHE A 700 -17.65 -4.78 23.85
N LEU A 701 -16.51 -5.48 23.99
CA LEU A 701 -16.31 -6.48 25.04
C LEU A 701 -16.28 -5.88 26.45
N CYS A 702 -16.01 -4.59 26.61
CA CYS A 702 -16.10 -3.89 27.91
C CYS A 702 -17.48 -3.26 28.16
N SER A 703 -18.37 -3.22 27.17
CA SER A 703 -19.67 -2.56 27.27
C SER A 703 -20.72 -3.36 28.04
N ASN A 704 -21.82 -2.69 28.39
CA ASN A 704 -23.02 -3.29 28.97
C ASN A 704 -23.98 -3.89 27.92
N ASP A 705 -23.55 -4.04 26.66
CA ASP A 705 -24.36 -4.71 25.65
C ASP A 705 -24.64 -6.17 26.06
N LEU A 706 -25.89 -6.62 25.92
CA LEU A 706 -26.30 -7.96 26.33
C LEU A 706 -25.56 -9.05 25.55
N VAL A 707 -25.25 -8.83 24.28
CA VAL A 707 -24.45 -9.77 23.48
C VAL A 707 -23.02 -9.82 24.02
N ALA A 708 -22.42 -8.67 24.34
CA ALA A 708 -21.09 -8.64 24.95
C ALA A 708 -21.07 -9.33 26.32
N GLN A 709 -22.12 -9.18 27.12
CA GLN A 709 -22.28 -9.89 28.38
C GLN A 709 -22.34 -11.41 28.17
N SER A 710 -23.20 -11.91 27.28
CA SER A 710 -23.30 -13.34 26.99
C SER A 710 -21.98 -13.93 26.48
N LEU A 711 -21.24 -13.18 25.66
CA LEU A 711 -19.91 -13.60 25.21
C LEU A 711 -18.91 -13.71 26.38
N ARG A 712 -18.90 -12.72 27.27
CA ARG A 712 -18.05 -12.73 28.47
C ARG A 712 -18.40 -13.87 29.42
N GLU A 713 -19.67 -14.25 29.51
CA GLU A 713 -20.16 -15.37 30.33
C GLU A 713 -19.79 -16.74 29.73
N ALA A 714 -19.57 -16.80 28.43
CA ALA A 714 -19.24 -18.03 27.71
C ALA A 714 -17.73 -18.20 27.44
N PHE A 715 -16.96 -17.12 27.30
CA PHE A 715 -15.56 -17.17 26.86
C PHE A 715 -14.61 -16.35 27.73
N VAL A 716 -13.32 -16.74 27.67
CA VAL A 716 -12.19 -15.91 28.08
C VAL A 716 -11.53 -15.33 26.85
N PHE A 717 -11.51 -14.00 26.74
CA PHE A 717 -10.81 -13.30 25.67
C PHE A 717 -9.39 -12.95 26.10
N LYS A 718 -8.40 -13.39 25.33
CA LYS A 718 -6.99 -13.00 25.45
C LYS A 718 -6.61 -12.16 24.25
N ILE A 719 -6.29 -10.90 24.47
CA ILE A 719 -6.15 -9.92 23.40
C ILE A 719 -4.76 -9.28 23.47
N ILE A 720 -4.02 -9.34 22.36
CA ILE A 720 -2.76 -8.63 22.17
C ILE A 720 -3.02 -7.55 21.11
N PRO A 721 -3.39 -6.33 21.53
CA PRO A 721 -3.94 -5.32 20.61
C PRO A 721 -2.90 -4.71 19.66
N MET A 722 -1.61 -4.90 19.92
CA MET A 722 -0.52 -4.43 19.05
C MET A 722 0.71 -5.31 19.18
N LEU A 723 1.00 -6.11 18.15
CA LEU A 723 2.17 -7.00 18.11
C LEU A 723 3.49 -6.30 17.74
N ASN A 724 3.42 -5.12 17.12
CA ASN A 724 4.61 -4.35 16.74
C ASN A 724 4.58 -2.90 17.28
N PRO A 725 4.67 -2.69 18.61
CA PRO A 725 4.73 -1.36 19.19
C PRO A 725 5.86 -0.49 18.62
N ASP A 726 7.07 -1.03 18.54
CA ASP A 726 8.25 -0.26 18.11
C ASP A 726 8.11 0.28 16.69
N GLY A 727 7.63 -0.55 15.76
CA GLY A 727 7.39 -0.07 14.40
C GLY A 727 6.32 1.02 14.33
N VAL A 728 5.25 0.91 15.13
CA VAL A 728 4.19 1.94 15.20
C VAL A 728 4.75 3.25 15.74
N ILE A 729 5.52 3.20 16.83
CA ILE A 729 6.13 4.37 17.45
C ILE A 729 7.03 5.09 16.44
N ASN A 730 7.85 4.35 15.70
CA ASN A 730 8.84 4.90 14.78
C ASN A 730 8.29 5.22 13.37
N GLY A 731 6.97 5.15 13.17
CA GLY A 731 6.35 5.49 11.89
C GLY A 731 6.73 4.55 10.74
N THR A 732 7.05 3.28 11.04
CA THR A 732 7.31 2.28 10.00
C THR A 732 6.01 1.81 9.36
N ASN A 733 6.12 1.11 8.24
CA ASN A 733 4.99 0.60 7.48
C ASN A 733 4.83 -0.92 7.63
N ARG A 734 5.91 -1.71 7.66
CA ARG A 734 5.81 -3.17 7.47
C ARG A 734 6.59 -4.03 8.46
N CYS A 735 7.78 -3.58 8.85
CA CYS A 735 8.74 -4.37 9.63
C CYS A 735 8.90 -3.87 11.07
N ASP A 736 9.56 -4.70 11.89
CA ASP A 736 10.10 -4.31 13.20
C ASP A 736 11.44 -3.57 13.06
N LEU A 737 12.12 -3.31 14.18
CA LEU A 737 13.43 -2.64 14.22
C LEU A 737 14.57 -3.49 13.66
N ASN A 738 14.36 -4.80 13.44
CA ASN A 738 15.32 -5.69 12.78
C ASN A 738 15.07 -5.76 11.25
N SER A 739 14.26 -4.87 10.69
CA SER A 739 13.85 -4.88 9.28
C SER A 739 13.25 -6.23 8.86
N LYS A 740 12.61 -6.97 9.77
CA LYS A 740 11.93 -8.24 9.47
C LYS A 740 10.42 -8.09 9.52
N ASP A 741 9.75 -8.78 8.60
CA ASP A 741 8.30 -8.97 8.64
C ASP A 741 7.96 -9.96 9.78
N LEU A 742 7.44 -9.43 10.90
CA LEU A 742 7.05 -10.22 12.07
C LEU A 742 6.00 -11.30 11.73
N ASN A 743 5.14 -11.09 10.73
CA ASN A 743 4.19 -12.10 10.25
C ASN A 743 4.84 -13.13 9.30
N ARG A 744 6.18 -13.20 9.25
CA ARG A 744 6.97 -14.32 8.69
C ARG A 744 7.87 -14.98 9.73
N GLN A 745 7.87 -14.51 10.97
CA GLN A 745 8.73 -15.02 12.03
C GLN A 745 8.06 -16.11 12.89
N TRP A 746 6.82 -16.52 12.60
CA TRP A 746 6.08 -17.43 13.48
C TRP A 746 6.59 -18.89 13.45
N SER A 747 7.23 -19.34 12.37
CA SER A 747 7.74 -20.72 12.31
C SER A 747 8.86 -20.96 13.32
N LYS A 748 9.81 -20.04 13.45
CA LYS A 748 10.92 -20.12 14.40
C LYS A 748 11.27 -18.72 14.90
N PRO A 749 10.45 -18.13 15.79
CA PRO A 749 10.73 -16.80 16.31
C PRO A 749 11.95 -16.83 17.22
N ASP A 750 12.78 -15.79 17.13
CA ASP A 750 13.89 -15.57 18.02
C ASP A 750 13.44 -14.78 19.28
N PRO A 751 13.82 -15.20 20.50
CA PRO A 751 13.39 -14.55 21.74
C PRO A 751 13.96 -13.14 21.93
N LEU A 752 15.13 -12.82 21.35
CA LEU A 752 15.76 -11.51 21.44
C LEU A 752 15.35 -10.62 20.27
N LEU A 753 15.34 -11.16 19.04
CA LEU A 753 15.10 -10.38 17.82
C LEU A 753 13.61 -10.24 17.46
N SER A 754 12.76 -11.17 17.90
CA SER A 754 11.31 -11.13 17.65
C SER A 754 10.49 -11.47 18.90
N PRO A 755 10.72 -10.77 20.04
CA PRO A 755 10.19 -11.15 21.35
C PRO A 755 8.66 -11.22 21.37
N THR A 756 7.98 -10.29 20.70
CA THR A 756 6.51 -10.26 20.68
C THR A 756 5.91 -11.51 20.04
N ILE A 757 6.51 -12.02 18.97
CA ILE A 757 6.09 -13.25 18.30
C ILE A 757 6.50 -14.47 19.13
N TYR A 758 7.73 -14.47 19.66
CA TYR A 758 8.23 -15.56 20.51
C TYR A 758 7.31 -15.81 21.71
N HIS A 759 6.97 -14.77 22.47
CA HIS A 759 6.14 -14.90 23.66
C HIS A 759 4.66 -15.12 23.35
N THR A 760 4.13 -14.57 22.25
CA THR A 760 2.76 -14.89 21.80
C THR A 760 2.62 -16.37 21.46
N LYS A 761 3.59 -16.92 20.70
CA LYS A 761 3.63 -18.34 20.34
C LYS A 761 3.80 -19.23 21.59
N GLY A 762 4.68 -18.82 22.51
CA GLY A 762 4.88 -19.51 23.79
C GLY A 762 3.60 -19.56 24.64
N PHE A 763 2.86 -18.46 24.73
CA PHE A 763 1.56 -18.44 25.42
C PHE A 763 0.55 -19.39 24.78
N LEU A 764 0.48 -19.46 23.45
CA LEU A 764 -0.41 -20.38 22.74
C LEU A 764 -0.03 -21.86 22.96
N TYR A 765 1.27 -22.19 22.98
CA TYR A 765 1.71 -23.53 23.37
C TYR A 765 1.35 -23.86 24.81
N TYR A 766 1.52 -22.91 25.73
CA TYR A 766 1.12 -23.10 27.13
C TYR A 766 -0.36 -23.46 27.23
N LEU A 767 -1.24 -22.68 26.58
CA LEU A 767 -2.68 -22.99 26.52
C LEU A 767 -2.96 -24.39 25.95
N ASN A 768 -2.26 -24.79 24.90
CA ASN A 768 -2.40 -26.12 24.30
C ASN A 768 -2.04 -27.24 25.31
N ILE A 769 -0.90 -27.13 25.99
CA ILE A 769 -0.41 -28.16 26.93
C ILE A 769 -1.31 -28.30 28.16
N ILE A 770 -1.90 -27.22 28.66
CA ILE A 770 -2.85 -27.30 29.79
C ILE A 770 -4.27 -27.73 29.36
N GLY A 771 -4.46 -28.18 28.12
CA GLY A 771 -5.76 -28.60 27.59
C GLY A 771 -6.75 -27.45 27.37
N ARG A 772 -6.26 -26.22 27.19
CA ARG A 772 -7.04 -24.99 26.98
C ARG A 772 -6.79 -24.37 25.60
N THR A 773 -6.53 -25.20 24.58
CA THR A 773 -6.37 -24.75 23.19
C THR A 773 -7.50 -23.78 22.80
N PRO A 774 -7.17 -22.59 22.26
CA PRO A 774 -8.19 -21.63 21.86
C PRO A 774 -9.18 -22.21 20.85
N VAL A 775 -10.47 -21.87 20.99
CA VAL A 775 -11.49 -22.25 20.00
C VAL A 775 -11.41 -21.38 18.75
N VAL A 776 -10.88 -20.15 18.87
CA VAL A 776 -10.64 -19.21 17.78
C VAL A 776 -9.33 -18.48 18.03
N PHE A 777 -8.54 -18.36 16.96
CA PHE A 777 -7.43 -17.43 16.85
C PHE A 777 -7.69 -16.47 15.69
N CYS A 778 -7.53 -15.17 15.89
CA CYS A 778 -7.68 -14.21 14.80
C CYS A 778 -6.65 -13.08 14.90
N ASP A 779 -5.93 -12.84 13.81
CA ASP A 779 -4.93 -11.79 13.66
C ASP A 779 -5.46 -10.69 12.73
N TYR A 780 -5.60 -9.45 13.23
CA TYR A 780 -6.25 -8.33 12.55
C TYR A 780 -5.23 -7.48 11.77
N HIS A 781 -5.47 -7.32 10.46
CA HIS A 781 -4.61 -6.69 9.45
C HIS A 781 -5.36 -5.64 8.61
N GLY A 782 -4.60 -4.90 7.82
CA GLY A 782 -5.07 -3.95 6.81
C GLY A 782 -4.66 -4.35 5.38
N HIS A 783 -5.63 -4.40 4.46
CA HIS A 783 -5.41 -4.80 3.08
C HIS A 783 -5.32 -3.60 2.13
N SER A 784 -4.12 -3.33 1.59
CA SER A 784 -3.86 -2.16 0.74
C SER A 784 -4.37 -2.24 -0.71
N ARG A 785 -5.10 -3.30 -1.07
CA ARG A 785 -5.56 -3.55 -2.47
C ARG A 785 -7.03 -3.97 -2.63
N LYS A 786 -7.70 -4.38 -1.55
CA LYS A 786 -9.07 -4.90 -1.61
C LYS A 786 -9.96 -3.98 -0.77
N LYS A 787 -11.22 -3.93 -1.17
CA LYS A 787 -12.29 -3.26 -0.43
C LYS A 787 -12.93 -4.25 0.54
N ASN A 788 -13.80 -3.76 1.42
CA ASN A 788 -14.55 -4.55 2.41
C ASN A 788 -13.65 -5.17 3.51
N VAL A 789 -14.28 -5.95 4.39
CA VAL A 789 -13.63 -6.79 5.40
C VAL A 789 -13.79 -8.25 5.00
N PHE A 790 -12.76 -9.08 5.17
CA PHE A 790 -12.81 -10.52 4.86
C PHE A 790 -11.82 -11.31 5.71
N LEU A 791 -11.94 -12.65 5.68
CA LEU A 791 -11.05 -13.55 6.41
C LEU A 791 -10.21 -14.39 5.47
N TYR A 792 -8.94 -14.57 5.81
CA TYR A 792 -8.17 -15.69 5.31
C TYR A 792 -8.04 -16.77 6.38
N GLY A 793 -8.31 -18.03 6.03
CA GLY A 793 -8.21 -19.18 6.94
C GLY A 793 -7.29 -20.26 6.39
N CYS A 794 -7.45 -21.49 6.89
CA CYS A 794 -6.64 -22.64 6.52
C CYS A 794 -7.53 -23.84 6.20
N SER A 795 -7.34 -24.45 5.03
CA SER A 795 -7.93 -25.73 4.65
C SER A 795 -6.92 -26.61 3.91
N ILE A 796 -6.77 -27.86 4.37
CA ILE A 796 -5.95 -28.89 3.73
C ILE A 796 -6.58 -29.26 2.39
N LYS A 797 -7.91 -29.48 2.36
CA LYS A 797 -8.61 -29.92 1.15
C LYS A 797 -8.51 -28.88 0.04
N GLU A 798 -8.75 -27.60 0.34
CA GLU A 798 -8.61 -26.53 -0.65
C GLU A 798 -7.17 -26.41 -1.15
N THR A 799 -6.19 -26.61 -0.27
CA THR A 799 -4.77 -26.55 -0.63
C THR A 799 -4.36 -27.69 -1.56
N LEU A 800 -4.79 -28.93 -1.28
CA LEU A 800 -4.48 -30.09 -2.12
C LEU A 800 -5.19 -30.07 -3.47
N TRP A 801 -6.45 -29.61 -3.49
CA TRP A 801 -7.22 -29.45 -4.72
C TRP A 801 -6.53 -28.49 -5.68
N GLN A 802 -6.05 -27.34 -5.18
CA GLN A 802 -5.43 -26.32 -6.02
C GLN A 802 -4.00 -26.67 -6.44
N SER A 803 -3.27 -27.48 -5.68
CA SER A 803 -1.94 -27.94 -6.05
C SER A 803 -1.94 -29.04 -7.12
N GLY A 804 -3.11 -29.55 -7.53
CA GLY A 804 -3.22 -30.65 -8.49
C GLY A 804 -2.62 -31.97 -7.98
N SER A 805 -2.55 -32.14 -6.65
CA SER A 805 -1.96 -33.32 -6.04
C SER A 805 -2.81 -34.56 -6.31
N ALA A 806 -2.17 -35.68 -6.67
CA ALA A 806 -2.84 -36.97 -6.91
C ALA A 806 -3.24 -37.68 -5.60
N VAL A 807 -3.03 -37.04 -4.44
CA VAL A 807 -3.33 -37.60 -3.12
C VAL A 807 -4.83 -37.71 -2.93
N ASP A 808 -5.31 -38.92 -2.66
CA ASP A 808 -6.71 -39.21 -2.42
C ASP A 808 -7.22 -38.45 -1.17
N THR A 809 -8.15 -37.51 -1.39
CA THR A 809 -8.75 -36.69 -0.33
C THR A 809 -9.95 -37.37 0.35
N VAL A 810 -10.38 -38.53 -0.14
CA VAL A 810 -11.54 -39.28 0.39
C VAL A 810 -11.31 -39.73 1.83
N GLY A 811 -10.05 -40.03 2.21
CA GLY A 811 -9.67 -40.39 3.58
C GLY A 811 -9.41 -39.21 4.53
N LEU A 812 -9.30 -37.96 4.02
CA LEU A 812 -9.01 -36.79 4.82
C LEU A 812 -10.30 -36.23 5.47
N LYS A 813 -10.46 -36.48 6.77
CA LYS A 813 -11.50 -35.82 7.58
C LYS A 813 -11.03 -34.41 7.96
N GLU A 814 -11.69 -33.39 7.41
CA GLU A 814 -11.47 -31.99 7.76
C GLU A 814 -12.79 -31.42 8.30
N ASP A 815 -12.74 -30.74 9.45
CA ASP A 815 -13.89 -30.05 10.02
C ASP A 815 -14.27 -28.84 9.13
N PRO A 816 -15.46 -28.80 8.51
CA PRO A 816 -15.89 -27.65 7.72
C PRO A 816 -16.14 -26.38 8.56
N GLY A 817 -16.02 -26.47 9.89
CA GLY A 817 -16.16 -25.38 10.86
C GLY A 817 -15.30 -24.15 10.58
N TYR A 818 -14.17 -24.28 9.87
CA TYR A 818 -13.37 -23.12 9.47
C TYR A 818 -14.15 -22.13 8.59
N ARG A 819 -15.28 -22.52 7.96
CA ARG A 819 -16.14 -21.61 7.20
C ARG A 819 -17.29 -20.99 8.01
N THR A 820 -17.58 -21.47 9.23
CA THR A 820 -18.75 -21.03 9.99
C THR A 820 -18.69 -19.52 10.26
N ILE A 821 -17.62 -19.03 10.87
CA ILE A 821 -17.47 -17.59 11.21
C ILE A 821 -17.55 -16.71 9.96
N PRO A 822 -16.78 -16.97 8.87
CA PRO A 822 -16.92 -16.20 7.63
C PRO A 822 -18.34 -16.20 7.05
N LYS A 823 -19.04 -17.34 7.04
CA LYS A 823 -20.42 -17.44 6.50
C LYS A 823 -21.42 -16.68 7.37
N THR A 824 -21.27 -16.78 8.69
CA THR A 824 -22.11 -16.04 9.63
C THR A 824 -21.88 -14.54 9.43
N LEU A 825 -20.61 -14.09 9.42
CA LEU A 825 -20.22 -12.70 9.18
C LEU A 825 -20.80 -12.12 7.88
N ASP A 826 -20.83 -12.87 6.79
CA ASP A 826 -21.40 -12.42 5.51
C ASP A 826 -22.91 -12.16 5.58
N ARG A 827 -23.64 -12.95 6.39
CA ARG A 827 -25.07 -12.79 6.60
C ARG A 827 -25.40 -11.62 7.50
N ILE A 828 -24.59 -11.46 8.55
CA ILE A 828 -24.86 -10.50 9.60
C ILE A 828 -24.26 -9.15 9.23
N ALA A 829 -22.97 -9.09 8.90
CA ALA A 829 -22.17 -7.86 8.79
C ALA A 829 -22.16 -7.33 7.34
N PRO A 830 -22.81 -6.18 7.06
CA PRO A 830 -22.91 -5.70 5.67
C PRO A 830 -21.58 -5.24 5.06
N THR A 831 -20.55 -5.09 5.89
CA THR A 831 -19.17 -4.76 5.47
C THR A 831 -18.33 -5.99 5.14
N PHE A 832 -18.78 -7.19 5.52
CA PHE A 832 -18.02 -8.42 5.36
C PHE A 832 -18.28 -9.07 3.99
N SER A 833 -17.23 -9.54 3.32
CA SER A 833 -17.30 -10.13 1.98
C SER A 833 -16.78 -11.56 1.99
N PHE A 834 -17.69 -12.55 2.06
CA PHE A 834 -17.30 -13.96 1.99
C PHE A 834 -16.59 -14.31 0.69
N ASN A 835 -17.01 -13.71 -0.43
CA ASN A 835 -16.39 -13.92 -1.74
C ASN A 835 -14.93 -13.44 -1.81
N SER A 836 -14.50 -12.59 -0.87
CA SER A 836 -13.12 -12.12 -0.78
C SER A 836 -12.25 -13.01 0.12
N CYS A 837 -12.85 -13.92 0.88
CA CYS A 837 -12.17 -14.87 1.76
C CYS A 837 -11.35 -15.89 0.95
N ASN A 838 -10.31 -16.43 1.59
CA ASN A 838 -9.45 -17.46 1.01
C ASN A 838 -8.93 -18.39 2.10
N PHE A 839 -9.07 -19.70 1.91
CA PHE A 839 -8.64 -20.71 2.89
C PHE A 839 -7.42 -21.51 2.41
N LEU A 840 -6.88 -21.18 1.23
CA LEU A 840 -5.65 -21.74 0.72
C LEU A 840 -4.46 -21.41 1.62
N VAL A 841 -3.61 -22.42 1.86
CA VAL A 841 -2.30 -22.25 2.50
C VAL A 841 -1.21 -22.27 1.44
N GLU A 842 -0.72 -21.08 1.07
CA GLU A 842 0.38 -20.93 0.12
C GLU A 842 1.74 -21.14 0.82
N LYS A 843 2.74 -21.73 0.12
CA LYS A 843 4.12 -21.91 0.63
C LYS A 843 4.72 -20.61 1.17
N SER A 844 4.48 -19.48 0.50
CA SER A 844 4.96 -18.15 0.90
C SER A 844 4.31 -17.59 2.18
N ARG A 845 3.24 -18.23 2.66
CA ARG A 845 2.46 -17.84 3.85
C ARG A 845 2.54 -18.88 4.97
N SER A 846 3.34 -19.94 4.79
CA SER A 846 3.49 -21.04 5.76
C SER A 846 3.97 -20.58 7.15
N ALA A 847 4.73 -19.48 7.19
CA ALA A 847 5.26 -18.87 8.41
C ALA A 847 4.42 -17.71 8.96
N THR A 848 3.16 -17.58 8.53
CA THR A 848 2.23 -16.57 9.08
C THR A 848 1.55 -17.07 10.34
N ALA A 849 1.09 -16.13 11.18
CA ALA A 849 0.40 -16.42 12.43
C ALA A 849 -0.71 -17.45 12.27
N ARG A 850 -1.65 -17.21 11.32
CA ARG A 850 -2.80 -18.10 11.16
C ARG A 850 -2.40 -19.54 10.85
N VAL A 851 -1.38 -19.73 10.00
CA VAL A 851 -0.97 -21.05 9.53
C VAL A 851 -0.21 -21.79 10.60
N VAL A 852 0.70 -21.11 11.30
CA VAL A 852 1.44 -21.70 12.43
C VAL A 852 0.50 -22.08 13.56
N VAL A 853 -0.42 -21.20 13.96
CA VAL A 853 -1.37 -21.48 15.04
C VAL A 853 -2.34 -22.61 14.69
N TRP A 854 -2.77 -22.68 13.43
CA TRP A 854 -3.60 -23.78 12.93
C TRP A 854 -2.84 -25.12 12.94
N ARG A 855 -1.63 -25.14 12.38
CA ARG A 855 -0.83 -26.35 12.19
C ARG A 855 -0.21 -26.87 13.47
N GLU A 856 0.35 -25.99 14.29
CA GLU A 856 1.19 -26.36 15.44
C GLU A 856 0.41 -26.42 16.75
N MET A 857 -0.66 -25.62 16.91
CA MET A 857 -1.50 -25.64 18.12
C MET A 857 -2.87 -26.30 17.90
N GLY A 858 -3.20 -26.70 16.67
CA GLY A 858 -4.46 -27.37 16.34
C GLY A 858 -5.70 -26.47 16.40
N VAL A 859 -5.54 -25.14 16.34
CA VAL A 859 -6.68 -24.20 16.37
C VAL A 859 -7.37 -24.22 15.00
N LEU A 860 -8.47 -24.96 14.89
CA LEU A 860 -9.20 -25.17 13.63
C LEU A 860 -9.74 -23.87 13.01
N ARG A 861 -10.14 -22.91 13.85
CA ARG A 861 -10.68 -21.60 13.46
C ARG A 861 -9.62 -20.51 13.64
N SER A 862 -8.53 -20.66 12.90
CA SER A 862 -7.40 -19.73 12.88
C SER A 862 -7.48 -18.84 11.63
N TYR A 863 -7.53 -17.52 11.83
CA TYR A 863 -7.78 -16.57 10.75
C TYR A 863 -6.82 -15.38 10.75
N THR A 864 -6.63 -14.82 9.55
CA THR A 864 -6.23 -13.43 9.35
C THR A 864 -7.48 -12.63 8.97
N LEU A 865 -7.81 -11.57 9.70
CA LEU A 865 -8.88 -10.65 9.36
C LEU A 865 -8.31 -9.44 8.64
N GLU A 866 -8.77 -9.19 7.43
CA GLU A 866 -8.23 -8.18 6.51
C GLU A 866 -9.23 -7.03 6.37
N ASN A 867 -8.80 -5.82 6.74
CA ASN A 867 -9.61 -4.62 6.69
C ASN A 867 -9.19 -3.69 5.56
N THR A 868 -10.12 -3.10 4.84
CA THR A 868 -9.80 -2.11 3.80
C THR A 868 -9.34 -0.75 4.36
N TYR A 869 -8.53 -0.01 3.60
CA TYR A 869 -8.21 1.41 3.83
C TYR A 869 -9.15 2.38 3.08
N ASN A 870 -9.97 1.88 2.15
CA ASN A 870 -10.70 2.68 1.17
C ASN A 870 -12.22 2.67 1.41
N GLY A 871 -12.71 1.70 2.17
CA GLY A 871 -14.13 1.51 2.46
C GLY A 871 -14.77 0.36 1.69
N CYS A 872 -16.08 0.20 1.88
CA CYS A 872 -16.85 -0.93 1.37
C CYS A 872 -17.52 -0.61 0.03
N ASN A 873 -17.62 -1.61 -0.86
CA ASN A 873 -18.28 -1.47 -2.18
C ASN A 873 -19.52 -2.36 -2.35
N GLN A 874 -20.04 -2.90 -1.25
CA GLN A 874 -21.19 -3.80 -1.22
C GLN A 874 -22.15 -3.45 -0.08
N GLY A 875 -23.33 -4.09 -0.12
CA GLY A 875 -24.40 -3.88 0.85
C GLY A 875 -24.90 -2.44 0.90
N ILE A 876 -25.42 -2.06 2.06
CA ILE A 876 -25.94 -0.71 2.35
C ILE A 876 -24.86 0.39 2.27
N TYR A 877 -23.58 0.02 2.13
CA TYR A 877 -22.43 0.93 2.05
C TYR A 877 -21.94 1.14 0.61
N LYS A 878 -22.55 0.48 -0.38
CA LYS A 878 -22.25 0.68 -1.80
C LYS A 878 -22.71 2.07 -2.23
N VAL A 879 -21.76 2.97 -2.50
CA VAL A 879 -22.07 4.26 -3.13
C VAL A 879 -22.37 4.00 -4.62
N SER A 880 -23.64 3.98 -5.00
CA SER A 880 -24.08 4.06 -6.39
C SER A 880 -24.01 5.51 -6.88
N GLY A 881 -23.55 5.73 -8.11
CA GLY A 881 -23.66 7.01 -8.82
C GLY A 881 -25.12 7.48 -8.97
N PRO A 882 -25.36 8.66 -9.56
CA PRO A 882 -26.59 9.43 -9.36
C PRO A 882 -27.81 8.64 -9.85
N LEU A 883 -28.63 8.18 -8.91
CA LEU A 883 -29.95 7.61 -9.18
C LEU A 883 -31.00 8.56 -8.59
N SER A 884 -31.97 8.86 -9.45
CA SER A 884 -33.10 9.76 -9.33
C SER A 884 -33.83 9.71 -7.98
N LEU A 885 -34.42 10.87 -7.63
CA LEU A 885 -35.46 11.02 -6.61
C LEU A 885 -36.42 9.83 -6.64
N CYS A 886 -36.46 9.04 -5.56
CA CYS A 886 -37.67 8.67 -4.83
C CYS A 886 -37.34 7.54 -3.84
N THR A 887 -37.12 7.88 -2.57
CA THR A 887 -37.62 7.18 -1.36
C THR A 887 -36.99 7.79 -0.12
N TYR A 888 -37.66 8.82 0.39
CA TYR A 888 -37.52 9.28 1.77
C TYR A 888 -38.24 8.28 2.68
N LYS A 889 -37.50 7.60 3.57
CA LYS A 889 -37.83 7.36 4.98
C LYS A 889 -36.87 6.32 5.60
N SER A 890 -36.33 6.67 6.76
CA SER A 890 -35.36 5.93 7.59
C SER A 890 -33.92 5.90 7.07
N LYS A 891 -33.23 7.04 7.15
CA LYS A 891 -31.77 7.12 6.99
C LYS A 891 -31.16 7.91 8.14
N SER A 892 -30.81 7.20 9.21
CA SER A 892 -29.82 7.65 10.17
C SER A 892 -29.02 6.42 10.59
N LYS A 893 -27.68 6.56 10.63
CA LYS A 893 -26.64 5.53 10.89
C LYS A 893 -25.99 4.97 9.63
N GLN A 894 -25.08 5.75 9.04
CA GLN A 894 -24.09 5.17 8.16
C GLN A 894 -22.83 6.02 8.04
N ASN A 895 -21.69 5.35 8.01
CA ASN A 895 -20.30 5.84 8.02
C ASN A 895 -19.88 6.68 9.22
N VAL A 896 -19.45 5.94 10.22
CA VAL A 896 -18.22 6.21 10.96
C VAL A 896 -17.57 4.83 11.10
N MET A 897 -16.91 4.32 10.07
CA MET A 897 -16.60 2.87 10.03
C MET A 897 -15.44 2.43 10.93
N ILE A 898 -14.86 3.38 11.67
CA ILE A 898 -13.79 3.20 12.66
C ILE A 898 -14.22 3.70 14.06
N CYS A 899 -15.32 4.44 14.16
CA CYS A 899 -15.79 5.09 15.39
C CYS A 899 -17.35 5.08 15.56
N LYS A 900 -18.13 4.42 14.69
CA LYS A 900 -19.54 3.98 14.91
C LYS A 900 -19.58 2.51 15.32
N PHE A 901 -18.47 1.97 15.80
CA PHE A 901 -18.53 0.92 16.82
C PHE A 901 -19.18 1.45 18.12
N HIS A 902 -19.29 2.78 18.30
CA HIS A 902 -19.80 3.45 19.53
C HIS A 902 -21.30 3.71 19.67
N LYS A 903 -22.16 3.60 18.62
CA LYS A 903 -23.58 4.02 18.78
C LYS A 903 -24.63 2.94 18.54
N TYR A 904 -24.25 1.85 17.88
CA TYR A 904 -25.06 0.65 17.79
C TYR A 904 -24.09 -0.51 17.90
N GLY A 905 -24.04 -1.13 19.08
CA GLY A 905 -23.34 -2.39 19.38
C GLY A 905 -23.85 -3.57 18.56
N HIS A 906 -24.34 -3.34 17.34
CA HIS A 906 -24.55 -4.38 16.37
C HIS A 906 -23.27 -4.53 15.55
N PHE A 907 -22.29 -5.22 16.14
CA PHE A 907 -21.92 -6.46 15.46
C PHE A 907 -23.26 -7.17 15.26
N PRO A 908 -23.76 -7.29 14.04
CA PRO A 908 -25.03 -7.97 13.84
C PRO A 908 -24.80 -9.36 14.43
N LYS A 909 -25.53 -9.63 15.51
CA LYS A 909 -25.25 -10.59 16.59
C LYS A 909 -23.98 -11.41 16.39
N ILE A 910 -22.99 -11.26 17.28
CA ILE A 910 -21.97 -12.30 17.46
C ILE A 910 -22.68 -13.56 18.03
N GLU A 911 -23.42 -14.25 17.17
CA GLU A 911 -23.68 -15.69 17.21
C GLU A 911 -22.43 -16.42 16.64
N MET A 912 -21.22 -15.83 16.74
CA MET A 912 -19.98 -16.57 16.42
C MET A 912 -19.75 -17.73 17.39
N PHE A 913 -20.41 -17.70 18.55
CA PHE A 913 -20.04 -18.50 19.69
C PHE A 913 -21.21 -19.09 20.48
N SER A 914 -22.46 -18.83 20.09
CA SER A 914 -23.66 -19.33 20.79
C SER A 914 -24.26 -20.60 20.16
N THR A 915 -23.66 -21.13 19.09
CA THR A 915 -24.02 -22.43 18.54
C THR A 915 -22.92 -23.42 18.86
N GLY A 916 -23.00 -23.98 20.07
CA GLY A 916 -22.41 -25.27 20.40
C GLY A 916 -23.26 -26.38 19.82
#